data_AF-A0A6A4UD43-F1
#
_entry.id   AF-A0A6A4UD43-F1
#
_cell.length_a   1.000
_cell.length_b   1.000
_cell.length_c   1.000
_cell.angle_alpha   90.00
_cell.angle_beta   90.00
_cell.angle_gamma   90.00
#
_symmetry.space_group_name_H-M   'P 1'
#
loop_
_entity.id
_entity.type
_entity.pdbx_description
1 polymer ?
#
loop_
_entity_poly.entity_id
_entity_poly.type
_entity_poly.pdbx_seq_one_letter_code
_entity_poly.pdbx_strand_id
1 'polypeptide(L)'
;MAFDADSIRDDNICVIWVDDMIDVFTWRETFGIRIQTPNLDRLLNAGVRFGNAYATIPLCAPCRAELATGLSPFRTGLVDLNRFWRQVLPPEKAWVYDLRRAGFYTFTTGKVDATYRPMPERYRRVLFHEDVPAQDSGGREKVKLYLDRGPGIAGVNHPDDDGSQDHLFYDFTVAQNAIDFLGRVDPARRHLIQLGFKHPHYNLECPDRFYQLYDPSQIRWPDIAAPEDYYGPPPGFAVYEAAYIANGNWTPEKGGDDGWRQVVRAYFAAISHVDHEIGRFLDALEASPLGGKTTVIFLSDNGFNLGNHDSFHKMSQWDSAAHVPLGIWSPRMTEGRVIDLPVSLHNFPKTVMQLAGLPPRPDWTSGQSLLPLVDPSFGCFDTTKSPVTSVFGTLSVRPSIEGYSQYRYFRYPNGEEHVYDVVADPGETKNLIATAPMDVLRGELVKGALDLGLDLRGFENPADGVNAMMAVDGSVVLEGQRGNDNYWAYGAEAEKIKEQKDGGNDTLWYLGGPDGYVLHCPMNVENIRIATVLARHEDAEAAKKSPRVMRIVAHPDSPIHFETTERVMVDVRGSRGNDVMIGPKYGGATFYGGEGDDVLRAISVSESARHFFYGGAGNDRLVGGGGRDVLDGGTGDDTIIGTAARNRIFGGHGNDEIHDGDGSSVVQTGPGRNRVRLGGGNDTVHAGTGINLIDPGPGAVVFILAYGGVTHVAQWQAEQVYDLSAWPRPPQVARRPDGLVDVTLGLSVLRIAGVPGDHDVSGQFRQVTPPL
;
A
#
# COMPACT_ATOMS: atom_id res chain seq x y z
N MET A 1 31.25 -21.85 20.14
CA MET A 1 31.28 -22.11 18.68
C MET A 1 32.54 -21.48 18.10
N ALA A 2 32.99 -21.82 16.88
CA ALA A 2 34.08 -21.08 16.22
C ALA A 2 33.58 -19.77 15.57
N PHE A 3 32.28 -19.48 15.70
CA PHE A 3 31.64 -18.23 15.34
C PHE A 3 31.58 -17.32 16.57
N ASP A 4 32.43 -16.29 16.59
CA ASP A 4 32.54 -15.30 17.66
C ASP A 4 32.90 -13.93 17.06
N ALA A 5 32.87 -12.88 17.89
CA ALA A 5 33.08 -11.51 17.43
C ALA A 5 34.45 -11.25 16.78
N ASP A 6 35.49 -11.99 17.19
CA ASP A 6 36.83 -11.84 16.64
C ASP A 6 36.99 -12.63 15.34
N SER A 7 36.40 -13.82 15.27
CA SER A 7 36.59 -14.74 14.14
C SER A 7 35.89 -14.31 12.86
N ILE A 8 34.85 -13.46 12.96
CA ILE A 8 34.03 -12.99 11.84
C ILE A 8 34.23 -11.51 11.48
N ARG A 9 35.14 -10.80 12.17
CA ARG A 9 35.33 -9.36 12.00
C ARG A 9 35.58 -8.91 10.55
N ASP A 10 36.28 -9.74 9.79
CA ASP A 10 36.66 -9.47 8.40
C ASP A 10 35.82 -10.27 7.38
N ASP A 11 34.75 -10.93 7.83
CA ASP A 11 33.90 -11.75 6.95
C ASP A 11 33.05 -10.89 6.00
N ASN A 12 32.60 -11.54 4.93
CA ASN A 12 31.55 -11.07 4.04
C ASN A 12 30.17 -11.32 4.65
N ILE A 13 29.19 -10.59 4.18
CA ILE A 13 27.80 -10.71 4.61
C ILE A 13 26.94 -11.02 3.38
N CYS A 14 26.14 -12.07 3.49
CA CYS A 14 25.10 -12.39 2.53
C CYS A 14 23.74 -12.29 3.22
N VAL A 15 22.78 -11.62 2.58
CA VAL A 15 21.39 -11.56 3.07
C VAL A 15 20.45 -12.07 1.99
N ILE A 16 19.71 -13.13 2.32
CA ILE A 16 18.67 -13.72 1.48
C ILE A 16 17.32 -13.25 2.03
N TRP A 17 16.58 -12.55 1.19
CA TRP A 17 15.25 -12.02 1.47
C TRP A 17 14.24 -12.80 0.66
N VAL A 18 13.22 -13.33 1.31
CA VAL A 18 12.07 -13.95 0.64
C VAL A 18 10.82 -13.12 0.92
N ASP A 19 9.93 -13.06 -0.07
CA ASP A 19 8.72 -12.25 -0.03
C ASP A 19 7.51 -13.15 0.27
N ASP A 20 6.76 -12.82 1.33
CA ASP A 20 5.54 -13.53 1.74
C ASP A 20 5.75 -15.00 2.15
N MET A 21 6.94 -15.40 2.60
CA MET A 21 7.20 -16.78 3.07
C MET A 21 6.77 -16.95 4.54
N ILE A 22 5.75 -17.79 4.75
CA ILE A 22 5.34 -18.29 6.07
C ILE A 22 6.53 -18.96 6.78
N ASP A 23 6.54 -19.03 8.12
CA ASP A 23 7.55 -19.83 8.83
C ASP A 23 7.41 -21.32 8.49
N VAL A 24 8.19 -21.76 7.49
CA VAL A 24 8.19 -23.12 6.93
C VAL A 24 8.64 -24.19 7.92
N PHE A 25 9.07 -23.82 9.12
CA PHE A 25 9.43 -24.73 10.20
C PHE A 25 8.24 -24.99 11.12
N THR A 26 7.52 -23.94 11.53
CA THR A 26 6.28 -24.03 12.31
C THR A 26 5.14 -24.63 11.49
N TRP A 27 5.00 -24.23 10.22
CA TRP A 27 3.85 -24.60 9.38
C TRP A 27 4.07 -25.82 8.48
N ARG A 28 5.21 -26.49 8.66
CA ARG A 28 5.74 -27.48 7.71
C ARG A 28 4.81 -28.61 7.35
N GLU A 29 4.11 -29.14 8.35
CA GLU A 29 3.30 -30.37 8.27
C GLU A 29 1.81 -30.08 8.46
N THR A 30 1.44 -28.82 8.64
CA THR A 30 0.13 -28.42 9.17
C THR A 30 -1.02 -28.74 8.22
N PHE A 31 -0.75 -28.82 6.91
CA PHE A 31 -1.77 -29.03 5.88
C PHE A 31 -1.87 -30.50 5.42
N GLY A 32 -1.38 -31.45 6.24
CA GLY A 32 -1.39 -32.89 5.93
C GLY A 32 -0.32 -33.35 4.95
N ILE A 33 0.45 -32.42 4.40
CA ILE A 33 1.62 -32.66 3.54
C ILE A 33 2.79 -31.78 4.00
N ARG A 34 4.02 -32.27 3.78
CA ARG A 34 5.26 -31.60 4.16
C ARG A 34 5.71 -30.58 3.11
N ILE A 35 5.90 -29.31 3.50
CA ILE A 35 6.62 -28.32 2.66
C ILE A 35 8.08 -28.78 2.45
N GLN A 36 8.49 -28.94 1.19
CA GLN A 36 9.83 -29.41 0.82
C GLN A 36 10.82 -28.26 0.70
N THR A 37 11.74 -28.14 1.66
CA THR A 37 12.81 -27.12 1.69
C THR A 37 14.17 -27.71 2.10
N PRO A 38 14.73 -28.69 1.34
CA PRO A 38 15.96 -29.38 1.73
C PRO A 38 17.19 -28.45 1.84
N ASN A 39 17.25 -27.34 1.09
CA ASN A 39 18.40 -26.44 1.14
C ASN A 39 18.35 -25.48 2.33
N LEU A 40 17.16 -24.98 2.68
CA LEU A 40 16.95 -24.27 3.93
C LEU A 40 17.20 -25.19 5.14
N ASP A 41 16.78 -26.46 5.06
CA ASP A 41 17.09 -27.45 6.08
C ASP A 41 18.61 -27.64 6.22
N ARG A 42 19.33 -27.76 5.10
CA ARG A 42 20.80 -27.85 5.11
C ARG A 42 21.45 -26.63 5.76
N LEU A 43 21.00 -25.43 5.40
CA LEU A 43 21.56 -24.17 5.90
C LEU A 43 21.28 -23.97 7.39
N LEU A 44 20.00 -24.09 7.79
CA LEU A 44 19.55 -23.70 9.12
C LEU A 44 19.68 -24.82 10.16
N ASN A 45 19.81 -26.09 9.76
CA ASN A 45 20.19 -27.16 10.70
C ASN A 45 21.70 -27.19 10.99
N ALA A 46 22.52 -26.44 10.26
CA ALA A 46 23.93 -26.23 10.58
C ALA A 46 24.19 -24.89 11.28
N GLY A 47 23.25 -23.94 11.17
CA GLY A 47 23.35 -22.59 11.71
C GLY A 47 22.47 -22.37 12.95
N VAL A 48 22.07 -21.12 13.15
CA VAL A 48 21.14 -20.72 14.20
C VAL A 48 19.82 -20.28 13.58
N ARG A 49 18.73 -20.91 14.00
CA ARG A 49 17.36 -20.49 13.67
C ARG A 49 16.73 -19.78 14.86
N PHE A 50 16.08 -18.64 14.61
CA PHE A 50 15.25 -17.96 15.61
C PHE A 50 13.83 -18.47 15.45
N GLY A 51 13.37 -19.28 16.40
CA GLY A 51 12.12 -20.05 16.29
C GLY A 51 10.85 -19.23 16.51
N ASN A 52 10.98 -17.96 16.90
CA ASN A 52 9.87 -17.05 17.21
C ASN A 52 10.23 -15.62 16.73
N ALA A 53 10.47 -15.43 15.43
CA ALA A 53 10.84 -14.13 14.86
C ALA A 53 9.64 -13.41 14.24
N TYR A 54 9.41 -12.15 14.61
CA TYR A 54 8.21 -11.42 14.22
C TYR A 54 8.52 -10.17 13.40
N ALA A 55 7.77 -9.97 12.31
CA ALA A 55 7.72 -8.71 11.59
C ALA A 55 7.00 -7.64 12.41
N THR A 56 7.57 -6.43 12.47
CA THR A 56 6.92 -5.29 13.15
C THR A 56 5.65 -4.87 12.43
N ILE A 57 5.63 -4.92 11.08
CA ILE A 57 4.43 -4.74 10.27
C ILE A 57 4.44 -5.81 9.18
N PRO A 58 3.54 -6.81 9.17
CA PRO A 58 3.48 -7.87 8.16
C PRO A 58 2.93 -7.37 6.80
N LEU A 59 3.61 -6.37 6.23
CA LEU A 59 3.37 -5.80 4.90
C LEU A 59 4.74 -5.52 4.25
N CYS A 60 4.89 -5.80 2.96
CA CYS A 60 6.19 -5.73 2.28
C CYS A 60 6.88 -4.36 2.39
N ALA A 61 6.17 -3.28 2.05
CA ALA A 61 6.76 -1.94 1.98
C ALA A 61 7.26 -1.42 3.34
N PRO A 62 6.45 -1.42 4.41
CA PRO A 62 6.89 -0.92 5.71
C PRO A 62 7.89 -1.85 6.40
N CYS A 63 7.73 -3.18 6.29
CA CYS A 63 8.72 -4.10 6.85
C CYS A 63 10.10 -3.92 6.21
N ARG A 64 10.16 -3.88 4.86
CA ARG A 64 11.44 -3.69 4.16
C ARG A 64 12.01 -2.28 4.37
N ALA A 65 11.17 -1.28 4.65
CA ALA A 65 11.64 0.04 5.05
C ALA A 65 12.38 -0.02 6.41
N GLU A 66 11.80 -0.67 7.41
CA GLU A 66 12.42 -0.90 8.71
C GLU A 66 13.72 -1.69 8.55
N LEU A 67 13.69 -2.81 7.82
CA LEU A 67 14.86 -3.65 7.58
C LEU A 67 15.97 -2.92 6.82
N ALA A 68 15.64 -2.04 5.87
CA ALA A 68 16.64 -1.28 5.11
C ALA A 68 17.26 -0.12 5.92
N THR A 69 16.50 0.49 6.83
CA THR A 69 16.88 1.76 7.48
C THR A 69 17.19 1.67 8.96
N GLY A 70 16.74 0.62 9.65
CA GLY A 70 16.81 0.50 11.11
C GLY A 70 15.88 1.45 11.88
N LEU A 71 15.02 2.18 11.18
CA LEU A 71 14.04 3.07 11.79
C LEU A 71 12.69 2.36 11.90
N SER A 72 12.06 2.44 13.07
CA SER A 72 10.76 1.82 13.27
C SER A 72 9.67 2.49 12.39
N PRO A 73 8.62 1.74 12.02
CA PRO A 73 7.50 2.27 11.25
C PRO A 73 6.84 3.50 11.88
N PHE A 74 6.71 3.55 13.21
CA PHE A 74 6.05 4.65 13.91
C PHE A 74 6.86 5.96 13.87
N ARG A 75 8.20 5.89 13.85
CA ARG A 75 9.06 7.07 13.73
C ARG A 75 9.14 7.60 12.30
N THR A 76 8.86 6.74 11.31
CA THR A 76 8.94 7.10 9.88
C THR A 76 7.58 7.43 9.27
N GLY A 77 6.48 7.06 9.92
CA GLY A 77 5.13 7.10 9.34
C GLY A 77 4.92 6.13 8.17
N LEU A 78 5.83 5.16 7.98
CA LEU A 78 5.73 4.15 6.92
C LEU A 78 5.03 2.92 7.49
N VAL A 79 3.70 2.95 7.48
CA VAL A 79 2.85 1.88 8.05
C VAL A 79 1.90 1.23 7.03
N ASP A 80 1.94 1.68 5.76
CA ASP A 80 1.06 1.23 4.68
C ASP A 80 1.85 0.78 3.43
N LEU A 81 1.15 0.21 2.44
CA LEU A 81 1.75 -0.24 1.17
C LEU A 81 1.84 0.84 0.08
N ASN A 82 1.37 2.06 0.35
CA ASN A 82 1.23 3.11 -0.65
C ASN A 82 2.49 3.96 -0.78
N ARG A 83 3.40 3.91 0.20
CA ARG A 83 4.65 4.66 0.20
C ARG A 83 5.86 3.77 0.39
N PHE A 84 6.90 4.05 -0.38
CA PHE A 84 8.22 3.45 -0.21
C PHE A 84 9.12 4.37 0.59
N TRP A 85 10.02 3.80 1.39
CA TRP A 85 10.96 4.58 2.21
C TRP A 85 11.78 5.59 1.41
N ARG A 86 12.16 5.25 0.17
CA ARG A 86 12.90 6.13 -0.77
C ARG A 86 12.11 7.34 -1.28
N GLN A 87 10.82 7.43 -0.99
CA GLN A 87 10.03 8.63 -1.25
C GLN A 87 10.05 9.61 -0.08
N VAL A 88 10.44 9.15 1.12
CA VAL A 88 10.37 9.91 2.38
C VAL A 88 11.76 10.18 2.95
N LEU A 89 12.69 9.23 2.79
CA LEU A 89 14.02 9.25 3.41
C LEU A 89 15.13 9.23 2.35
N PRO A 90 16.23 9.97 2.54
CA PRO A 90 17.35 9.99 1.61
C PRO A 90 18.16 8.66 1.67
N PRO A 91 18.94 8.31 0.64
CA PRO A 91 19.65 7.02 0.56
C PRO A 91 20.60 6.77 1.75
N GLU A 92 21.19 7.81 2.33
CA GLU A 92 22.09 7.73 3.47
C GLU A 92 21.42 7.11 4.70
N LYS A 93 20.07 7.06 4.74
CA LYS A 93 19.33 6.37 5.80
C LYS A 93 19.37 4.84 5.71
N ALA A 94 19.78 4.23 4.60
CA ALA A 94 19.94 2.77 4.53
C ALA A 94 21.28 2.31 5.12
N TRP A 95 21.32 1.23 5.93
CA TRP A 95 22.58 0.72 6.53
C TRP A 95 23.60 0.26 5.49
N VAL A 96 23.15 -0.10 4.28
CA VAL A 96 24.00 -0.41 3.13
C VAL A 96 24.96 0.75 2.84
N TYR A 97 24.54 2.00 3.07
CA TYR A 97 25.40 3.18 2.93
C TYR A 97 26.62 3.11 3.85
N ASP A 98 26.46 2.67 5.10
CA ASP A 98 27.56 2.59 6.06
C ASP A 98 28.54 1.48 5.69
N LEU A 99 28.04 0.31 5.25
CA LEU A 99 28.88 -0.77 4.76
C LEU A 99 29.69 -0.31 3.54
N ARG A 100 29.06 0.40 2.60
CA ARG A 100 29.76 0.96 1.43
C ARG A 100 30.86 1.94 1.86
N ARG A 101 30.59 2.81 2.83
CA ARG A 101 31.59 3.74 3.38
C ARG A 101 32.70 3.05 4.15
N ALA A 102 32.41 1.91 4.77
CA ALA A 102 33.39 1.06 5.44
C ALA A 102 34.24 0.22 4.46
N GLY A 103 34.03 0.37 3.16
CA GLY A 103 34.84 -0.28 2.12
C GLY A 103 34.30 -1.61 1.61
N PHE A 104 33.08 -2.00 1.99
CA PHE A 104 32.42 -3.16 1.39
C PHE A 104 32.13 -2.90 -0.09
N TYR A 105 32.35 -3.92 -0.91
CA TYR A 105 31.74 -3.99 -2.23
C TYR A 105 30.29 -4.46 -2.06
N THR A 106 29.34 -3.68 -2.57
CA THR A 106 27.91 -3.86 -2.30
C THR A 106 27.19 -4.30 -3.58
N PHE A 107 26.73 -5.55 -3.58
CA PHE A 107 25.97 -6.20 -4.65
C PHE A 107 24.53 -6.46 -4.20
N THR A 108 23.56 -6.21 -5.07
CA THR A 108 22.16 -6.57 -4.86
C THR A 108 21.50 -7.05 -6.15
N THR A 109 20.52 -7.93 -6.00
CA THR A 109 19.61 -8.39 -7.07
C THR A 109 18.26 -8.73 -6.46
N GLY A 110 17.19 -8.56 -7.23
CA GLY A 110 15.85 -8.91 -6.80
C GLY A 110 15.16 -7.88 -5.88
N LYS A 111 14.13 -8.31 -5.13
CA LYS A 111 13.31 -7.44 -4.27
C LYS A 111 13.94 -7.28 -2.89
N VAL A 112 14.65 -6.18 -2.67
CA VAL A 112 15.21 -5.81 -1.34
C VAL A 112 14.54 -4.57 -0.72
N ASP A 113 13.98 -3.68 -1.54
CA ASP A 113 13.36 -2.41 -1.13
C ASP A 113 11.89 -2.30 -1.56
N ALA A 114 11.17 -3.41 -1.40
CA ALA A 114 9.74 -3.59 -1.67
C ALA A 114 9.29 -3.42 -3.13
N THR A 115 10.22 -3.38 -4.09
CA THR A 115 9.93 -3.41 -5.53
C THR A 115 10.77 -4.46 -6.25
N TYR A 116 10.27 -5.00 -7.37
CA TYR A 116 10.99 -5.98 -8.21
C TYR A 116 11.86 -5.33 -9.28
N ARG A 117 12.06 -4.00 -9.22
CA ARG A 117 12.89 -3.24 -10.16
C ARG A 117 14.12 -2.71 -9.42
N PRO A 118 15.25 -2.53 -10.11
CA PRO A 118 16.39 -1.82 -9.54
C PRO A 118 16.01 -0.47 -8.95
N MET A 119 16.76 -0.05 -7.95
CA MET A 119 16.54 1.25 -7.32
C MET A 119 16.69 2.39 -8.33
N PRO A 120 15.97 3.52 -8.16
CA PRO A 120 16.22 4.71 -8.94
C PRO A 120 17.70 5.13 -8.85
N GLU A 121 18.24 5.69 -9.95
CA GLU A 121 19.66 6.02 -10.11
C GLU A 121 20.26 6.77 -8.91
N ARG A 122 19.49 7.73 -8.35
CA ARG A 122 19.87 8.52 -7.18
C ARG A 122 20.25 7.65 -5.97
N TYR A 123 19.52 6.56 -5.73
CA TYR A 123 19.76 5.63 -4.63
C TYR A 123 20.80 4.59 -5.02
N ARG A 124 20.63 3.97 -6.18
CA ARG A 124 21.49 2.91 -6.71
C ARG A 124 22.97 3.29 -6.66
N ARG A 125 23.33 4.47 -7.18
CA ARG A 125 24.73 4.95 -7.23
C ARG A 125 25.36 5.20 -5.86
N VAL A 126 24.54 5.42 -4.83
CA VAL A 126 24.98 5.71 -3.44
C VAL A 126 25.07 4.42 -2.63
N LEU A 127 24.17 3.47 -2.85
CA LEU A 127 24.08 2.25 -2.03
C LEU A 127 24.84 1.07 -2.62
N PHE A 128 24.77 0.88 -3.93
CA PHE A 128 25.28 -0.31 -4.60
C PHE A 128 26.40 0.00 -5.59
N HIS A 129 27.41 -0.87 -5.60
CA HIS A 129 28.32 -0.97 -6.74
C HIS A 129 27.59 -1.64 -7.90
N GLU A 130 26.76 -2.63 -7.58
CA GLU A 130 25.97 -3.38 -8.54
C GLU A 130 24.56 -3.63 -8.02
N ASP A 131 23.56 -3.22 -8.79
CA ASP A 131 22.14 -3.48 -8.58
C ASP A 131 21.61 -4.07 -9.88
N VAL A 132 21.66 -5.40 -9.96
CA VAL A 132 21.44 -6.13 -11.21
C VAL A 132 19.95 -6.50 -11.31
N PRO A 133 19.26 -6.11 -12.39
CA PRO A 133 17.84 -6.43 -12.54
C PRO A 133 17.63 -7.95 -12.61
N ALA A 134 16.68 -8.46 -11.82
CA ALA A 134 16.08 -9.78 -12.04
C ALA A 134 14.87 -9.65 -12.97
N GLN A 135 14.63 -10.66 -13.81
CA GLN A 135 13.62 -10.61 -14.85
C GLN A 135 12.70 -11.82 -14.80
N ASP A 136 11.40 -11.57 -14.97
CA ASP A 136 10.37 -12.58 -15.17
C ASP A 136 10.07 -12.60 -16.68
N SER A 137 10.59 -13.58 -17.41
CA SER A 137 10.51 -13.64 -18.86
C SER A 137 9.22 -14.35 -19.30
N GLY A 138 8.48 -13.71 -20.21
CA GLY A 138 7.31 -14.32 -20.85
C GLY A 138 7.67 -15.33 -21.93
N GLY A 139 6.66 -15.82 -22.67
CA GLY A 139 6.87 -16.75 -23.79
C GLY A 139 7.09 -18.20 -23.36
N ARG A 140 6.47 -18.61 -22.24
CA ARG A 140 6.57 -19.95 -21.68
C ARG A 140 5.77 -20.97 -22.49
N GLU A 141 6.37 -22.13 -22.72
CA GLU A 141 5.75 -23.24 -23.43
C GLU A 141 5.25 -24.32 -22.46
N LYS A 142 4.26 -25.09 -22.91
CA LYS A 142 3.64 -26.20 -22.15
C LYS A 142 3.15 -25.76 -20.76
N VAL A 143 2.55 -24.58 -20.67
CA VAL A 143 1.95 -24.07 -19.44
C VAL A 143 0.67 -24.85 -19.13
N LYS A 144 0.64 -25.48 -17.96
CA LYS A 144 -0.56 -26.13 -17.41
C LYS A 144 -1.20 -25.23 -16.36
N LEU A 145 -2.40 -24.76 -16.66
CA LEU A 145 -3.26 -24.11 -15.67
C LEU A 145 -3.83 -25.19 -14.75
N TYR A 146 -3.50 -25.10 -13.46
CA TYR A 146 -4.09 -25.99 -12.44
C TYR A 146 -5.40 -25.43 -11.89
N LEU A 147 -5.59 -24.12 -11.94
CA LEU A 147 -6.83 -23.45 -11.59
C LEU A 147 -7.04 -22.26 -12.54
N ASP A 148 -8.23 -22.15 -13.11
CA ASP A 148 -8.62 -21.09 -14.05
C ASP A 148 -8.96 -19.76 -13.36
N ARG A 149 -9.10 -19.79 -12.03
CA ARG A 149 -9.38 -18.65 -11.16
C ARG A 149 -8.42 -18.70 -9.98
N GLY A 150 -7.57 -17.71 -9.76
CA GLY A 150 -6.62 -17.80 -8.65
C GLY A 150 -5.56 -16.71 -8.68
N PRO A 151 -4.58 -16.76 -7.76
CA PRO A 151 -3.41 -15.91 -7.79
C PRO A 151 -2.39 -16.32 -8.86
N GLY A 152 -2.85 -16.71 -10.07
CA GLY A 152 -2.02 -17.22 -11.16
C GLY A 152 -1.40 -18.58 -10.84
N ILE A 153 -2.19 -19.66 -10.90
CA ILE A 153 -1.75 -21.02 -10.54
C ILE A 153 -1.46 -21.83 -11.80
N ALA A 154 -0.17 -21.95 -12.13
CA ALA A 154 0.27 -22.66 -13.31
C ALA A 154 1.64 -23.33 -13.14
N GLY A 155 1.78 -24.54 -13.70
CA GLY A 155 3.07 -25.22 -13.86
C GLY A 155 3.59 -25.04 -15.27
N VAL A 156 4.87 -24.77 -15.42
CA VAL A 156 5.52 -24.54 -16.73
C VAL A 156 6.33 -25.78 -17.13
N ASN A 157 6.39 -26.06 -18.44
CA ASN A 157 7.10 -27.21 -18.99
C ASN A 157 6.45 -28.59 -18.65
N HIS A 158 5.14 -28.62 -18.37
CA HIS A 158 4.39 -29.85 -18.06
C HIS A 158 4.28 -30.80 -19.28
N PRO A 159 4.17 -32.14 -19.10
CA PRO A 159 4.26 -32.90 -17.84
C PRO A 159 5.67 -33.33 -17.47
N ASP A 160 6.61 -33.31 -18.40
CA ASP A 160 7.96 -33.82 -18.21
C ASP A 160 8.93 -32.64 -18.12
N ASP A 161 8.80 -31.86 -17.06
CA ASP A 161 9.61 -30.67 -16.85
C ASP A 161 11.08 -31.04 -16.63
N ASP A 162 11.91 -30.74 -17.64
CA ASP A 162 13.35 -31.00 -17.69
C ASP A 162 14.23 -29.81 -17.29
N GLY A 163 13.62 -28.71 -16.83
CA GLY A 163 14.32 -27.48 -16.44
C GLY A 163 14.78 -26.59 -17.61
N SER A 164 14.47 -26.96 -18.87
CA SER A 164 14.88 -26.17 -20.05
C SER A 164 14.35 -24.73 -20.05
N GLN A 165 13.29 -24.46 -19.29
CA GLN A 165 12.65 -23.14 -19.18
C GLN A 165 12.91 -22.43 -17.83
N ASP A 166 13.77 -22.97 -16.95
CA ASP A 166 13.99 -22.37 -15.62
C ASP A 166 14.55 -20.95 -15.68
N HIS A 167 15.38 -20.67 -16.69
CA HIS A 167 15.97 -19.36 -16.95
C HIS A 167 14.95 -18.25 -17.24
N LEU A 168 13.67 -18.60 -17.45
CA LEU A 168 12.58 -17.65 -17.66
C LEU A 168 11.97 -17.13 -16.35
N PHE A 169 12.32 -17.71 -15.20
CA PHE A 169 11.75 -17.32 -13.92
C PHE A 169 12.55 -16.21 -13.23
N TYR A 170 11.82 -15.36 -12.50
CA TYR A 170 12.41 -14.29 -11.72
C TYR A 170 13.42 -14.81 -10.69
N ASP A 171 13.02 -15.82 -9.92
CA ASP A 171 13.84 -16.38 -8.83
C ASP A 171 15.10 -17.08 -9.34
N PHE A 172 15.02 -17.73 -10.51
CA PHE A 172 16.22 -18.20 -11.22
C PHE A 172 17.18 -17.05 -11.49
N THR A 173 16.69 -15.93 -12.01
CA THR A 173 17.52 -14.79 -12.38
C THR A 173 18.16 -14.15 -11.14
N VAL A 174 17.45 -14.11 -10.00
CA VAL A 174 18.01 -13.66 -8.72
C VAL A 174 19.23 -14.51 -8.33
N ALA A 175 19.08 -15.83 -8.32
CA ALA A 175 20.19 -16.74 -7.99
C ALA A 175 21.31 -16.66 -9.02
N GLN A 176 21.00 -16.67 -10.32
CA GLN A 176 21.99 -16.63 -11.39
C GLN A 176 22.81 -15.33 -11.36
N ASN A 177 22.19 -14.17 -11.13
CA ASN A 177 22.92 -12.90 -10.99
C ASN A 177 23.97 -12.96 -9.88
N ALA A 178 23.64 -13.57 -8.74
CA ALA A 178 24.56 -13.72 -7.62
C ALA A 178 25.65 -14.78 -7.90
N ILE A 179 25.31 -15.89 -8.56
CA ILE A 179 26.28 -16.91 -9.00
C ILE A 179 27.30 -16.29 -9.98
N ASP A 180 26.83 -15.50 -10.95
CA ASP A 180 27.69 -14.81 -11.93
C ASP A 180 28.60 -13.79 -11.24
N PHE A 181 28.10 -13.10 -10.20
CA PHE A 181 28.91 -12.21 -9.37
C PHE A 181 30.03 -12.96 -8.65
N LEU A 182 29.73 -14.11 -8.03
CA LEU A 182 30.72 -14.95 -7.36
C LEU A 182 31.83 -15.42 -8.31
N GLY A 183 31.52 -15.66 -9.58
CA GLY A 183 32.49 -16.06 -10.61
C GLY A 183 33.54 -14.99 -10.96
N ARG A 184 33.31 -13.73 -10.58
CA ARG A 184 34.19 -12.58 -10.89
C ARG A 184 34.52 -11.72 -9.67
N VAL A 185 34.29 -12.25 -8.49
CA VAL A 185 34.44 -11.52 -7.23
C VAL A 185 35.90 -11.30 -6.87
N ASP A 186 36.22 -10.15 -6.25
CA ASP A 186 37.55 -9.85 -5.73
C ASP A 186 37.67 -10.31 -4.26
N PRO A 187 38.33 -11.44 -3.96
CA PRO A 187 38.41 -11.96 -2.60
C PRO A 187 39.26 -11.09 -1.65
N ALA A 188 39.97 -10.07 -2.15
CA ALA A 188 40.72 -9.14 -1.31
C ALA A 188 39.82 -8.05 -0.68
N ARG A 189 38.56 -7.95 -1.09
CA ARG A 189 37.57 -7.01 -0.52
C ARG A 189 36.55 -7.75 0.33
N ARG A 190 35.96 -7.04 1.28
CA ARG A 190 34.74 -7.48 1.97
C ARG A 190 33.53 -7.21 1.08
N HIS A 191 32.59 -8.13 1.07
CA HIS A 191 31.39 -8.07 0.23
C HIS A 191 30.11 -8.07 1.04
N LEU A 192 29.14 -7.28 0.59
CA LEU A 192 27.74 -7.43 0.93
C LEU A 192 27.04 -7.98 -0.31
N ILE A 193 26.39 -9.14 -0.18
CA ILE A 193 25.63 -9.79 -1.25
C ILE A 193 24.17 -9.85 -0.78
N GLN A 194 23.25 -9.28 -1.56
CA GLN A 194 21.81 -9.33 -1.24
C GLN A 194 21.01 -9.96 -2.37
N LEU A 195 20.17 -10.93 -2.01
CA LEU A 195 19.30 -11.66 -2.94
C LEU A 195 17.84 -11.52 -2.49
N GLY A 196 17.00 -10.88 -3.30
CA GLY A 196 15.58 -10.72 -3.00
C GLY A 196 14.67 -11.57 -3.89
N PHE A 197 14.29 -12.75 -3.40
CA PHE A 197 13.38 -13.67 -4.08
C PHE A 197 11.93 -13.16 -4.05
N LYS A 198 11.18 -13.45 -5.11
CA LYS A 198 9.78 -13.07 -5.32
C LYS A 198 8.82 -14.10 -4.75
N HIS A 199 8.97 -15.37 -5.12
CA HIS A 199 8.05 -16.38 -4.61
C HIS A 199 8.26 -16.59 -3.09
N PRO A 200 7.21 -16.97 -2.35
CA PRO A 200 5.86 -17.34 -2.81
C PRO A 200 4.84 -16.18 -2.91
N HIS A 201 5.26 -14.92 -3.07
CA HIS A 201 4.34 -13.82 -3.38
C HIS A 201 3.49 -14.11 -4.64
N TYR A 202 2.30 -13.48 -4.72
CA TYR A 202 1.29 -13.56 -5.80
C TYR A 202 1.84 -13.80 -7.22
N ASN A 203 1.05 -14.50 -8.05
CA ASN A 203 1.43 -15.12 -9.33
C ASN A 203 2.28 -16.37 -9.13
N LEU A 204 1.67 -17.41 -8.56
CA LEU A 204 2.28 -18.68 -8.12
C LEU A 204 2.71 -19.59 -9.28
N GLU A 205 3.09 -19.03 -10.42
CA GLU A 205 3.58 -19.80 -11.56
C GLU A 205 5.04 -20.21 -11.35
N CYS A 206 5.35 -21.50 -11.37
CA CYS A 206 6.72 -22.03 -11.22
C CYS A 206 6.94 -23.26 -12.13
N PRO A 207 8.17 -23.79 -12.23
CA PRO A 207 8.41 -25.01 -13.01
C PRO A 207 7.54 -26.18 -12.51
N ASP A 208 6.92 -26.92 -13.43
CA ASP A 208 5.87 -27.88 -13.11
C ASP A 208 6.36 -29.04 -12.22
N ARG A 209 7.66 -29.39 -12.29
CA ARG A 209 8.22 -30.42 -11.40
C ARG A 209 8.05 -30.10 -9.90
N PHE A 210 8.00 -28.82 -9.52
CA PHE A 210 7.74 -28.43 -8.13
C PHE A 210 6.26 -28.60 -7.75
N TYR A 211 5.34 -28.41 -8.68
CA TYR A 211 3.93 -28.74 -8.49
C TYR A 211 3.74 -30.25 -8.30
N GLN A 212 4.51 -31.08 -9.01
CA GLN A 212 4.42 -32.54 -8.95
C GLN A 212 4.90 -33.14 -7.62
N LEU A 213 5.63 -32.38 -6.80
CA LEU A 213 6.01 -32.79 -5.44
C LEU A 213 4.81 -32.95 -4.51
N TYR A 214 3.67 -32.35 -4.88
CA TYR A 214 2.53 -32.18 -3.99
C TYR A 214 1.25 -32.71 -4.63
N ASP A 215 0.65 -33.73 -4.00
CA ASP A 215 -0.66 -34.25 -4.37
C ASP A 215 -1.77 -33.44 -3.67
N PRO A 216 -2.60 -32.67 -4.41
CA PRO A 216 -3.64 -31.85 -3.82
C PRO A 216 -4.71 -32.67 -3.07
N SER A 217 -4.88 -33.96 -3.38
CA SER A 217 -5.82 -34.83 -2.66
C SER A 217 -5.38 -35.11 -1.21
N GLN A 218 -4.08 -34.98 -0.93
CA GLN A 218 -3.51 -35.18 0.41
C GLN A 218 -3.53 -33.92 1.27
N ILE A 219 -3.73 -32.75 0.67
CA ILE A 219 -3.87 -31.47 1.39
C ILE A 219 -5.16 -31.50 2.21
N ARG A 220 -5.08 -31.19 3.50
CA ARG A 220 -6.21 -31.17 4.43
C ARG A 220 -6.30 -29.84 5.13
N TRP A 221 -7.51 -29.46 5.51
CA TRP A 221 -7.72 -28.32 6.40
C TRP A 221 -6.84 -28.48 7.63
N PRO A 222 -6.07 -27.45 8.03
CA PRO A 222 -5.08 -27.60 9.09
C PRO A 222 -5.76 -27.88 10.42
N ASP A 223 -5.29 -28.92 11.13
CA ASP A 223 -5.86 -29.34 12.42
C ASP A 223 -5.77 -28.26 13.51
N ILE A 224 -4.89 -27.27 13.32
CA ILE A 224 -4.73 -26.14 14.22
C ILE A 224 -5.75 -25.02 13.97
N ALA A 225 -6.45 -25.00 12.83
CA ALA A 225 -7.45 -23.97 12.55
C ALA A 225 -8.83 -24.38 13.09
N ALA A 226 -9.68 -23.39 13.38
CA ALA A 226 -11.05 -23.66 13.79
C ALA A 226 -11.83 -24.31 12.63
N PRO A 227 -12.69 -25.32 12.88
CA PRO A 227 -13.54 -25.90 11.83
C PRO A 227 -14.47 -24.88 11.16
N GLU A 228 -14.88 -23.84 11.91
CA GLU A 228 -15.80 -22.80 11.45
C GLU A 228 -15.16 -21.88 10.42
N ASP A 229 -13.85 -21.63 10.51
CA ASP A 229 -13.07 -20.78 9.58
C ASP A 229 -13.18 -21.28 8.12
N TYR A 230 -13.48 -22.57 7.93
CA TYR A 230 -13.69 -23.16 6.61
C TYR A 230 -14.90 -22.55 5.88
N TYR A 231 -15.91 -22.10 6.63
CA TYR A 231 -17.21 -21.65 6.10
C TYR A 231 -17.39 -20.12 6.16
N GLY A 232 -16.38 -19.40 6.64
CA GLY A 232 -16.39 -17.94 6.77
C GLY A 232 -15.83 -17.46 8.10
N PRO A 233 -15.78 -16.14 8.33
CA PRO A 233 -15.13 -15.58 9.50
C PRO A 233 -16.00 -15.76 10.75
N PRO A 234 -15.40 -15.90 11.94
CA PRO A 234 -16.16 -16.02 13.18
C PRO A 234 -16.93 -14.72 13.51
N PRO A 235 -18.06 -14.79 14.24
CA PRO A 235 -18.77 -13.60 14.71
C PRO A 235 -17.86 -12.71 15.57
N GLY A 236 -17.81 -11.41 15.28
CA GLY A 236 -16.89 -10.49 15.97
C GLY A 236 -15.47 -10.45 15.40
N PHE A 237 -15.16 -11.23 14.35
CA PHE A 237 -13.91 -11.08 13.61
C PHE A 237 -13.76 -9.63 13.12
N ALA A 238 -12.79 -8.93 13.71
CA ALA A 238 -12.82 -7.49 13.76
C ALA A 238 -12.73 -6.87 12.36
N VAL A 239 -13.65 -5.96 12.10
CA VAL A 239 -13.93 -5.22 10.86
C VAL A 239 -12.70 -4.43 10.34
N TYR A 240 -11.63 -4.33 11.14
CA TYR A 240 -10.39 -3.58 10.92
C TYR A 240 -9.32 -4.32 10.11
N GLU A 241 -9.33 -5.66 10.12
CA GLU A 241 -8.41 -6.47 9.31
C GLU A 241 -9.04 -6.85 7.94
N ALA A 242 -10.36 -6.73 7.84
CA ALA A 242 -11.19 -7.45 6.87
C ALA A 242 -11.12 -6.99 5.40
N ALA A 243 -10.66 -5.79 5.05
CA ALA A 243 -10.84 -5.35 3.65
C ALA A 243 -9.72 -5.74 2.68
N TYR A 244 -8.63 -6.32 3.18
CA TYR A 244 -7.71 -7.13 2.39
C TYR A 244 -7.77 -8.63 2.73
N ILE A 245 -8.20 -8.97 3.95
CA ILE A 245 -8.21 -10.34 4.49
C ILE A 245 -9.52 -11.06 4.28
N ALA A 246 -10.63 -10.45 4.66
CA ALA A 246 -11.91 -11.14 4.60
C ALA A 246 -12.30 -11.23 3.13
N ASN A 247 -12.32 -12.46 2.61
CA ASN A 247 -12.65 -12.86 1.25
C ASN A 247 -11.50 -12.84 0.24
N GLY A 248 -10.34 -13.43 0.56
CA GLY A 248 -9.55 -14.01 -0.53
C GLY A 248 -10.51 -14.83 -1.41
N ASN A 249 -10.55 -14.59 -2.72
CA ASN A 249 -11.46 -15.32 -3.64
C ASN A 249 -11.22 -16.85 -3.63
N TRP A 250 -10.27 -17.32 -2.82
CA TRP A 250 -9.64 -18.63 -2.79
C TRP A 250 -9.82 -19.36 -1.45
N THR A 251 -10.53 -18.78 -0.47
CA THR A 251 -10.94 -19.53 0.73
C THR A 251 -11.86 -20.68 0.33
N PRO A 252 -11.95 -21.77 1.12
CA PRO A 252 -12.82 -22.90 0.77
C PRO A 252 -14.27 -22.50 0.52
N GLU A 253 -14.81 -21.54 1.26
CA GLU A 253 -16.17 -20.98 1.08
C GLU A 253 -16.39 -20.41 -0.33
N LYS A 254 -15.38 -19.77 -0.94
CA LYS A 254 -15.49 -19.02 -2.21
C LYS A 254 -14.92 -19.77 -3.41
N GLY A 255 -13.75 -20.36 -3.24
CA GLY A 255 -13.02 -21.08 -4.28
C GLY A 255 -13.39 -22.57 -4.36
N GLY A 256 -14.08 -23.10 -3.36
CA GLY A 256 -14.31 -24.54 -3.19
C GLY A 256 -13.07 -25.28 -2.66
N ASP A 257 -13.28 -26.49 -2.14
CA ASP A 257 -12.21 -27.33 -1.54
C ASP A 257 -11.05 -27.58 -2.51
N ASP A 258 -11.34 -28.01 -3.74
CA ASP A 258 -10.30 -28.25 -4.76
C ASP A 258 -9.54 -26.96 -5.10
N GLY A 259 -10.24 -25.85 -5.31
CA GLY A 259 -9.61 -24.55 -5.60
C GLY A 259 -8.66 -24.11 -4.49
N TRP A 260 -9.10 -24.21 -3.23
CA TRP A 260 -8.27 -23.95 -2.06
C TRP A 260 -7.03 -24.86 -2.00
N ARG A 261 -7.20 -26.17 -2.20
CA ARG A 261 -6.08 -27.14 -2.22
C ARG A 261 -5.08 -26.82 -3.33
N GLN A 262 -5.53 -26.43 -4.52
CA GLN A 262 -4.62 -26.01 -5.59
C GLN A 262 -3.83 -24.75 -5.20
N VAL A 263 -4.42 -23.82 -4.45
CA VAL A 263 -3.71 -22.62 -3.97
C VAL A 263 -2.62 -22.99 -2.97
N VAL A 264 -2.94 -23.85 -1.99
CA VAL A 264 -1.95 -24.36 -1.02
C VAL A 264 -0.82 -25.10 -1.73
N ARG A 265 -1.17 -26.00 -2.67
CA ARG A 265 -0.22 -26.72 -3.52
C ARG A 265 0.73 -25.77 -4.25
N ALA A 266 0.18 -24.73 -4.88
CA ALA A 266 0.93 -23.75 -5.63
C ALA A 266 1.88 -22.94 -4.75
N TYR A 267 1.42 -22.55 -3.57
CA TYR A 267 2.23 -21.83 -2.59
C TYR A 267 3.40 -22.69 -2.10
N PHE A 268 3.18 -23.99 -1.84
CA PHE A 268 4.24 -24.93 -1.45
C PHE A 268 5.21 -25.21 -2.60
N ALA A 269 4.71 -25.35 -3.84
CA ALA A 269 5.53 -25.48 -5.04
C ALA A 269 6.44 -24.25 -5.26
N ALA A 270 5.91 -23.05 -5.06
CA ALA A 270 6.66 -21.81 -5.15
C ALA A 270 7.76 -21.71 -4.07
N ILE A 271 7.47 -22.11 -2.83
CA ILE A 271 8.48 -22.23 -1.76
C ILE A 271 9.60 -23.21 -2.14
N SER A 272 9.27 -24.40 -2.64
CA SER A 272 10.26 -25.40 -3.04
C SER A 272 11.12 -24.97 -4.22
N HIS A 273 10.54 -24.20 -5.15
CA HIS A 273 11.30 -23.59 -6.24
C HIS A 273 12.32 -22.58 -5.72
N VAL A 274 11.92 -21.69 -4.80
CA VAL A 274 12.85 -20.75 -4.17
C VAL A 274 13.92 -21.47 -3.36
N ASP A 275 13.58 -22.51 -2.61
CA ASP A 275 14.55 -23.36 -1.91
C ASP A 275 15.59 -23.96 -2.87
N HIS A 276 15.15 -24.44 -4.04
CA HIS A 276 16.05 -24.97 -5.07
C HIS A 276 17.03 -23.90 -5.57
N GLU A 277 16.55 -22.68 -5.84
CA GLU A 277 17.38 -21.56 -6.30
C GLU A 277 18.34 -21.06 -5.22
N ILE A 278 17.91 -21.06 -3.95
CA ILE A 278 18.79 -20.83 -2.80
C ILE A 278 19.89 -21.91 -2.75
N GLY A 279 19.54 -23.19 -2.95
CA GLY A 279 20.49 -24.29 -3.01
C GLY A 279 21.58 -24.07 -4.06
N ARG A 280 21.18 -23.73 -5.29
CA ARG A 280 22.12 -23.40 -6.38
C ARG A 280 23.09 -22.29 -6.01
N PHE A 281 22.59 -21.21 -5.40
CA PHE A 281 23.43 -20.11 -4.94
C PHE A 281 24.37 -20.54 -3.81
N LEU A 282 23.88 -21.28 -2.81
CA LEU A 282 24.68 -21.75 -1.68
C LEU A 282 25.82 -22.67 -2.14
N ASP A 283 25.57 -23.57 -3.09
CA ASP A 283 26.60 -24.45 -3.66
C ASP A 283 27.69 -23.64 -4.39
N ALA A 284 27.28 -22.61 -5.14
CA ALA A 284 28.22 -21.70 -5.78
C ALA A 284 29.01 -20.85 -4.77
N LEU A 285 28.36 -20.39 -3.69
CA LEU A 285 29.00 -19.64 -2.62
C LEU A 285 30.06 -20.49 -1.92
N GLU A 286 29.72 -21.72 -1.56
CA GLU A 286 30.63 -22.68 -0.92
C GLU A 286 31.84 -23.00 -1.80
N ALA A 287 31.63 -23.15 -3.11
CA ALA A 287 32.72 -23.35 -4.08
C ALA A 287 33.54 -22.08 -4.37
N SER A 288 33.05 -20.90 -4.00
CA SER A 288 33.72 -19.63 -4.30
C SER A 288 34.86 -19.30 -3.32
N PRO A 289 35.79 -18.41 -3.70
CA PRO A 289 36.81 -17.88 -2.77
C PRO A 289 36.24 -17.18 -1.53
N LEU A 290 34.97 -16.76 -1.55
CA LEU A 290 34.31 -16.11 -0.41
C LEU A 290 33.67 -17.11 0.57
N GLY A 291 33.42 -18.35 0.13
CA GLY A 291 32.58 -19.33 0.83
C GLY A 291 32.97 -19.51 2.29
N GLY A 292 34.25 -19.81 2.56
CA GLY A 292 34.78 -20.02 3.92
C GLY A 292 34.79 -18.79 4.85
N LYS A 293 34.41 -17.61 4.35
CA LYS A 293 34.38 -16.33 5.09
C LYS A 293 33.11 -15.53 4.83
N THR A 294 31.98 -16.20 4.59
CA THR A 294 30.70 -15.51 4.38
C THR A 294 29.69 -15.94 5.42
N THR A 295 29.16 -14.98 6.18
CA THR A 295 28.00 -15.21 7.05
C THR A 295 26.73 -14.94 6.26
N VAL A 296 25.83 -15.91 6.22
CA VAL A 296 24.54 -15.84 5.52
C VAL A 296 23.43 -15.59 6.53
N ILE A 297 22.61 -14.58 6.29
CA ILE A 297 21.36 -14.33 7.00
C ILE A 297 20.21 -14.67 6.05
N PHE A 298 19.27 -15.47 6.51
CA PHE A 298 18.04 -15.80 5.80
C PHE A 298 16.85 -15.19 6.53
N LEU A 299 15.95 -14.51 5.81
CA LEU A 299 14.70 -13.98 6.37
C LEU A 299 13.57 -13.92 5.35
N SER A 300 12.33 -13.99 5.85
CA SER A 300 11.15 -13.47 5.15
C SER A 300 10.79 -12.09 5.68
N ASP A 301 10.22 -11.22 4.84
CA ASP A 301 9.71 -9.91 5.28
C ASP A 301 8.38 -10.02 6.05
N ASN A 302 7.58 -11.03 5.75
CA ASN A 302 6.33 -11.36 6.44
C ASN A 302 5.92 -12.80 6.13
N GLY A 303 4.98 -13.32 6.90
CA GLY A 303 4.34 -14.60 6.66
C GLY A 303 3.14 -14.48 5.72
N PHE A 304 2.26 -15.48 5.74
CA PHE A 304 1.10 -15.55 4.86
C PHE A 304 -0.02 -16.41 5.46
N ASN A 305 -1.28 -15.96 5.34
CA ASN A 305 -2.44 -16.79 5.65
C ASN A 305 -2.82 -17.67 4.44
N LEU A 306 -3.15 -18.93 4.70
CA LEU A 306 -3.54 -19.93 3.69
C LEU A 306 -4.97 -20.46 3.89
N GLY A 307 -5.83 -19.67 4.52
CA GLY A 307 -7.24 -19.97 4.76
C GLY A 307 -7.64 -19.96 6.24
N ASN A 308 -6.70 -20.12 7.16
CA ASN A 308 -6.96 -20.00 8.61
C ASN A 308 -7.60 -18.62 8.92
N HIS A 309 -8.56 -18.59 9.85
CA HIS A 309 -9.36 -17.41 10.19
C HIS A 309 -10.11 -16.76 9.00
N ASP A 310 -10.51 -17.57 8.00
CA ASP A 310 -11.08 -17.11 6.72
C ASP A 310 -10.20 -16.04 6.02
N SER A 311 -8.88 -16.17 6.17
CA SER A 311 -7.91 -15.21 5.66
C SER A 311 -7.02 -15.83 4.58
N PHE A 312 -6.78 -15.05 3.53
CA PHE A 312 -5.66 -15.23 2.62
C PHE A 312 -4.87 -13.93 2.53
N HIS A 313 -3.57 -14.01 2.25
CA HIS A 313 -2.60 -12.92 2.28
C HIS A 313 -2.00 -12.63 3.67
N LYS A 314 -1.18 -11.59 3.78
CA LYS A 314 -0.32 -11.25 4.93
C LYS A 314 -0.85 -10.18 5.88
N MET A 315 -1.94 -9.49 5.52
CA MET A 315 -2.26 -8.19 6.11
C MET A 315 -2.99 -8.27 7.46
N SER A 316 -2.63 -9.25 8.31
CA SER A 316 -3.30 -9.58 9.60
C SER A 316 -2.30 -9.60 10.74
N GLN A 317 -2.82 -9.55 11.97
CA GLN A 317 -2.02 -9.83 13.16
C GLN A 317 -1.75 -11.32 13.38
N TRP A 318 -2.44 -12.27 12.76
CA TRP A 318 -2.26 -13.71 13.00
C TRP A 318 -0.80 -14.19 12.85
N ASP A 319 -0.45 -15.24 13.59
CA ASP A 319 0.93 -15.75 13.71
C ASP A 319 1.44 -16.17 12.35
N SER A 320 0.61 -16.87 11.58
CA SER A 320 0.86 -17.20 10.17
C SER A 320 1.33 -16.03 9.30
N ALA A 321 0.92 -14.79 9.59
CA ALA A 321 1.30 -13.59 8.85
C ALA A 321 2.46 -12.80 9.47
N ALA A 322 2.57 -12.78 10.79
CA ALA A 322 3.58 -11.98 11.50
C ALA A 322 4.86 -12.76 11.83
N HIS A 323 4.74 -14.07 12.09
CA HIS A 323 5.84 -14.97 12.40
C HIS A 323 6.52 -15.43 11.11
N VAL A 324 7.82 -15.16 11.02
CA VAL A 324 8.65 -15.38 9.83
C VAL A 324 9.82 -16.31 10.12
N PRO A 325 10.32 -17.03 9.11
CA PRO A 325 11.58 -17.73 9.25
C PRO A 325 12.73 -16.71 9.31
N LEU A 326 13.62 -16.85 10.29
CA LEU A 326 14.83 -16.06 10.45
C LEU A 326 15.98 -16.97 10.89
N GLY A 327 17.14 -16.84 10.25
CA GLY A 327 18.31 -17.60 10.64
C GLY A 327 19.64 -17.00 10.20
N ILE A 328 20.70 -17.42 10.88
CA ILE A 328 22.09 -17.03 10.62
C ILE A 328 22.92 -18.29 10.47
N TRP A 329 23.71 -18.37 9.42
CA TRP A 329 24.66 -19.45 9.19
C TRP A 329 26.04 -18.90 8.84
N SER A 330 27.07 -19.60 9.25
CA SER A 330 28.45 -19.36 8.86
C SER A 330 29.12 -20.73 8.62
N PRO A 331 30.11 -20.85 7.72
CA PRO A 331 30.90 -22.07 7.56
C PRO A 331 31.57 -22.57 8.85
N ARG A 332 31.71 -21.69 9.85
CA ARG A 332 32.25 -22.00 11.18
C ARG A 332 31.20 -22.58 12.15
N MET A 333 29.94 -22.61 11.77
CA MET A 333 28.86 -23.26 12.50
C MET A 333 28.66 -24.68 11.94
N THR A 334 28.80 -25.68 12.80
CA THR A 334 28.68 -27.10 12.45
C THR A 334 27.58 -27.82 13.25
N GLU A 335 26.94 -27.11 14.18
CA GLU A 335 25.90 -27.64 15.05
C GLU A 335 24.71 -26.69 15.01
N GLY A 336 23.56 -27.20 14.56
CA GLY A 336 22.32 -26.45 14.53
C GLY A 336 21.84 -26.06 15.92
N ARG A 337 21.38 -24.82 16.07
CA ARG A 337 20.73 -24.34 17.29
C ARG A 337 19.42 -23.65 16.97
N VAL A 338 18.40 -23.91 17.77
CA VAL A 338 17.16 -23.14 17.77
C VAL A 338 17.15 -22.23 18.98
N ILE A 339 16.87 -20.94 18.75
CA ILE A 339 16.63 -19.96 19.80
C ILE A 339 15.13 -19.69 19.83
N ASP A 340 14.46 -20.21 20.85
CA ASP A 340 13.00 -20.08 21.00
C ASP A 340 12.58 -18.75 21.65
N LEU A 341 13.53 -17.91 22.07
CA LEU A 341 13.20 -16.57 22.58
C LEU A 341 12.50 -15.75 21.47
N PRO A 342 11.32 -15.16 21.74
CA PRO A 342 10.70 -14.24 20.80
C PRO A 342 11.61 -13.05 20.47
N VAL A 343 11.77 -12.74 19.18
CA VAL A 343 12.60 -11.65 18.68
C VAL A 343 11.88 -10.88 17.58
N SER A 344 12.33 -9.64 17.31
CA SER A 344 11.75 -8.79 16.27
C SER A 344 12.68 -8.68 15.06
N LEU A 345 12.12 -8.61 13.86
CA LEU A 345 12.86 -8.21 12.66
C LEU A 345 13.49 -6.80 12.78
N HIS A 346 12.98 -5.93 13.66
CA HIS A 346 13.63 -4.65 14.00
C HIS A 346 15.03 -4.82 14.59
N ASN A 347 15.41 -6.03 15.01
CA ASN A 347 16.76 -6.36 15.49
C ASN A 347 17.75 -6.63 14.34
N PHE A 348 17.27 -6.88 13.13
CA PHE A 348 18.10 -7.22 11.97
C PHE A 348 19.14 -6.13 11.62
N PRO A 349 18.80 -4.83 11.51
CA PRO A 349 19.76 -3.82 11.07
C PRO A 349 20.96 -3.68 12.01
N LYS A 350 20.73 -3.73 13.34
CA LYS A 350 21.81 -3.72 14.34
C LYS A 350 22.63 -5.02 14.33
N THR A 351 22.01 -6.15 13.99
CA THR A 351 22.70 -7.43 13.78
C THR A 351 23.67 -7.33 12.60
N VAL A 352 23.23 -6.77 11.47
CA VAL A 352 24.09 -6.55 10.29
C VAL A 352 25.25 -5.61 10.58
N MET A 353 25.02 -4.49 11.27
CA MET A 353 26.08 -3.57 11.66
C MET A 353 27.12 -4.24 12.57
N GLN A 354 26.68 -5.08 13.52
CA GLN A 354 27.59 -5.82 14.38
C GLN A 354 28.41 -6.87 13.61
N LEU A 355 27.78 -7.61 12.67
CA LEU A 355 28.51 -8.52 11.76
C LEU A 355 29.55 -7.76 10.91
N ALA A 356 29.23 -6.53 10.50
CA ALA A 356 30.15 -5.69 9.75
C ALA A 356 31.30 -5.13 10.60
N GLY A 357 31.24 -5.25 11.94
CA GLY A 357 32.18 -4.62 12.87
C GLY A 357 31.99 -3.11 12.99
N LEU A 358 30.78 -2.61 12.71
CA LEU A 358 30.44 -1.19 12.74
C LEU A 358 29.53 -0.86 13.93
N PRO A 359 29.66 0.34 14.53
CA PRO A 359 28.75 0.75 15.59
C PRO A 359 27.34 0.99 15.02
N PRO A 360 26.27 0.77 15.80
CA PRO A 360 24.93 1.18 15.41
C PRO A 360 24.86 2.71 15.30
N ARG A 361 23.89 3.21 14.52
CA ARG A 361 23.74 4.65 14.33
C ARG A 361 23.16 5.34 15.57
N PRO A 362 23.53 6.61 15.83
CA PRO A 362 22.96 7.36 16.95
C PRO A 362 21.45 7.59 16.87
N ASP A 363 20.88 7.67 15.66
CA ASP A 363 19.44 7.84 15.43
C ASP A 363 18.65 6.52 15.51
N TRP A 364 19.32 5.38 15.76
CA TRP A 364 18.68 4.10 16.03
C TRP A 364 18.46 3.92 17.53
N THR A 365 17.50 4.67 18.06
CA THR A 365 17.14 4.69 19.49
C THR A 365 16.54 3.37 19.98
N SER A 366 16.08 2.50 19.07
CA SER A 366 15.41 1.22 19.38
C SER A 366 16.01 0.02 18.65
N GLY A 367 15.57 -1.18 19.02
CA GLY A 367 16.14 -2.44 18.53
C GLY A 367 17.51 -2.77 19.13
N GLN A 368 17.98 -4.00 18.91
CA GLN A 368 19.24 -4.54 19.42
C GLN A 368 19.79 -5.61 18.46
N SER A 369 21.04 -6.03 18.63
CA SER A 369 21.60 -7.14 17.83
C SER A 369 21.13 -8.50 18.36
N LEU A 370 20.95 -9.47 17.46
CA LEU A 370 20.63 -10.86 17.79
C LEU A 370 21.87 -11.72 18.11
N LEU A 371 23.06 -11.27 17.71
CA LEU A 371 24.29 -12.06 17.87
C LEU A 371 24.62 -12.44 19.34
N PRO A 372 24.31 -11.64 20.37
CA PRO A 372 24.48 -12.07 21.76
C PRO A 372 23.71 -13.33 22.15
N LEU A 373 22.62 -13.66 21.44
CA LEU A 373 21.88 -14.91 21.66
C LEU A 373 22.58 -16.12 20.99
N VAL A 374 23.38 -15.86 19.96
CA VAL A 374 24.19 -16.86 19.25
C VAL A 374 25.43 -17.21 20.09
N ASP A 375 26.21 -16.20 20.46
CA ASP A 375 27.44 -16.35 21.24
C ASP A 375 27.66 -15.14 22.18
N PRO A 376 28.05 -15.35 23.45
CA PRO A 376 28.20 -14.27 24.43
C PRO A 376 29.35 -13.29 24.12
N SER A 377 30.29 -13.63 23.22
CA SER A 377 31.34 -12.70 22.78
C SER A 377 30.78 -11.45 22.11
N PHE A 378 29.55 -11.50 21.61
CA PHE A 378 28.85 -10.36 21.00
C PHE A 378 28.19 -9.41 22.02
N GLY A 379 28.27 -9.70 23.32
CA GLY A 379 27.71 -8.87 24.40
C GLY A 379 26.48 -9.50 25.05
N CYS A 380 25.51 -8.66 25.42
CA CYS A 380 24.28 -9.09 26.10
C CYS A 380 23.04 -8.77 25.27
N PHE A 381 22.05 -9.64 25.33
CA PHE A 381 20.71 -9.41 24.79
C PHE A 381 19.77 -8.96 25.92
N ASP A 382 19.03 -7.88 25.71
CA ASP A 382 18.00 -7.41 26.63
C ASP A 382 16.69 -8.14 26.33
N THR A 383 16.39 -9.18 27.12
CA THR A 383 15.17 -10.00 27.00
C THR A 383 13.90 -9.25 27.43
N THR A 384 14.03 -8.02 27.94
CA THR A 384 12.88 -7.21 28.34
C THR A 384 12.31 -6.38 27.19
N LYS A 385 12.88 -6.51 25.99
CA LYS A 385 12.39 -5.88 24.75
C LYS A 385 11.64 -6.90 23.90
N SER A 386 10.34 -7.00 24.15
CA SER A 386 9.46 -7.94 23.47
C SER A 386 9.10 -7.46 22.05
N PRO A 387 9.02 -8.36 21.05
CA PRO A 387 8.52 -8.02 19.73
C PRO A 387 7.07 -7.52 19.77
N VAL A 388 6.83 -6.43 19.07
CA VAL A 388 5.51 -5.83 18.84
C VAL A 388 5.21 -5.87 17.35
N THR A 389 3.98 -6.23 17.00
CA THR A 389 3.48 -6.21 15.62
C THR A 389 2.32 -5.21 15.51
N SER A 390 2.25 -4.48 14.39
CA SER A 390 1.17 -3.54 14.09
C SER A 390 0.67 -3.70 12.67
N VAL A 391 -0.65 -3.65 12.52
CA VAL A 391 -1.34 -3.79 11.23
C VAL A 391 -2.60 -2.94 11.33
N PHE A 392 -2.71 -1.93 10.47
CA PHE A 392 -3.90 -1.08 10.37
C PHE A 392 -4.43 -0.59 11.73
N GLY A 393 -3.53 -0.18 12.63
CA GLY A 393 -3.87 0.31 13.97
C GLY A 393 -4.14 -0.76 15.03
N THR A 394 -4.31 -2.02 14.67
CA THR A 394 -4.23 -3.13 15.64
C THR A 394 -2.79 -3.27 16.10
N LEU A 395 -2.59 -3.54 17.38
CA LEU A 395 -1.28 -3.85 17.96
C LEU A 395 -1.28 -5.25 18.55
N SER A 396 -0.15 -5.95 18.49
CA SER A 396 0.07 -7.15 19.27
C SER A 396 1.47 -7.18 19.88
N VAL A 397 1.64 -7.94 20.95
CA VAL A 397 2.93 -8.21 21.58
C VAL A 397 3.11 -9.70 21.80
N ARG A 398 4.33 -10.17 21.57
CA ARG A 398 4.79 -11.52 21.86
C ARG A 398 5.91 -11.43 22.91
N PRO A 399 5.61 -11.65 24.21
CA PRO A 399 6.58 -11.38 25.28
C PRO A 399 7.87 -12.21 25.18
N SER A 400 9.02 -11.58 25.42
CA SER A 400 10.33 -12.26 25.53
C SER A 400 10.74 -12.53 26.99
N ILE A 401 9.93 -12.10 27.94
CA ILE A 401 10.15 -12.32 29.38
C ILE A 401 9.77 -13.75 29.79
N GLU A 402 10.50 -14.29 30.76
CA GLU A 402 10.32 -15.65 31.27
C GLU A 402 8.90 -15.85 31.83
N GLY A 403 8.28 -16.99 31.49
CA GLY A 403 6.94 -17.38 31.98
C GLY A 403 5.76 -16.83 31.16
N TYR A 404 6.02 -15.93 30.19
CA TYR A 404 4.98 -15.33 29.36
C TYR A 404 5.21 -15.50 27.85
N SER A 405 6.32 -16.11 27.45
CA SER A 405 6.71 -16.28 26.05
C SER A 405 5.82 -17.22 25.24
N GLN A 406 4.83 -17.86 25.86
CA GLN A 406 3.77 -18.63 25.21
C GLN A 406 2.56 -17.78 24.81
N TYR A 407 2.38 -16.61 25.42
CA TYR A 407 1.24 -15.75 25.12
C TYR A 407 1.46 -14.84 23.92
N ARG A 408 0.37 -14.51 23.26
CA ARG A 408 0.30 -13.43 22.30
C ARG A 408 -0.93 -12.59 22.58
N TYR A 409 -0.72 -11.28 22.77
CA TYR A 409 -1.76 -10.35 23.18
C TYR A 409 -2.02 -9.35 22.06
N PHE A 410 -3.29 -9.15 21.75
CA PHE A 410 -3.79 -8.31 20.67
C PHE A 410 -4.64 -7.20 21.27
N ARG A 411 -4.52 -6.00 20.70
CA ARG A 411 -5.31 -4.83 21.05
C ARG A 411 -5.80 -4.15 19.78
N TYR A 412 -7.11 -4.14 19.59
CA TYR A 412 -7.76 -3.58 18.41
C TYR A 412 -8.08 -2.09 18.57
N PRO A 413 -8.25 -1.35 17.46
CA PRO A 413 -8.58 0.08 17.48
C PRO A 413 -9.81 0.45 18.31
N ASN A 414 -10.82 -0.42 18.35
CA ASN A 414 -12.07 -0.23 19.09
C ASN A 414 -11.96 -0.55 20.60
N GLY A 415 -10.77 -0.93 21.06
CA GLY A 415 -10.50 -1.31 22.45
C GLY A 415 -10.73 -2.79 22.77
N GLU A 416 -11.13 -3.61 21.80
CA GLU A 416 -11.22 -5.07 21.95
C GLU A 416 -9.83 -5.68 22.18
N GLU A 417 -9.78 -6.75 22.98
CA GLU A 417 -8.53 -7.37 23.43
C GLU A 417 -8.62 -8.89 23.36
N HIS A 418 -7.65 -9.51 22.69
CA HIS A 418 -7.56 -10.96 22.58
C HIS A 418 -6.22 -11.45 23.14
N VAL A 419 -6.23 -12.64 23.74
CA VAL A 419 -5.00 -13.33 24.14
C VAL A 419 -5.04 -14.76 23.68
N TYR A 420 -3.93 -15.25 23.12
CA TYR A 420 -3.78 -16.63 22.69
C TYR A 420 -2.54 -17.24 23.34
N ASP A 421 -2.58 -18.54 23.63
CA ASP A 421 -1.40 -19.33 23.96
C ASP A 421 -0.95 -20.03 22.67
N VAL A 422 -0.06 -19.41 21.91
CA VAL A 422 0.32 -19.90 20.56
C VAL A 422 1.24 -21.12 20.61
N VAL A 423 1.64 -21.58 21.81
CA VAL A 423 2.36 -22.84 21.97
C VAL A 423 1.35 -23.99 22.11
N ALA A 424 0.31 -23.81 22.94
CA ALA A 424 -0.73 -24.82 23.14
C ALA A 424 -1.82 -24.78 22.05
N ASP A 425 -2.02 -23.63 21.43
CA ASP A 425 -3.02 -23.34 20.38
C ASP A 425 -2.37 -22.52 19.24
N PRO A 426 -1.51 -23.15 18.40
CA PRO A 426 -0.76 -22.44 17.35
C PRO A 426 -1.64 -21.79 16.28
N GLY A 427 -2.89 -22.22 16.13
CA GLY A 427 -3.84 -21.62 15.21
C GLY A 427 -4.72 -20.55 15.84
N GLU A 428 -4.40 -20.07 17.05
CA GLU A 428 -5.03 -18.89 17.67
C GLU A 428 -6.58 -18.99 17.71
N THR A 429 -7.09 -20.18 18.01
CA THR A 429 -8.52 -20.51 17.94
C THR A 429 -9.29 -20.16 19.22
N LYS A 430 -8.59 -20.05 20.35
CA LYS A 430 -9.21 -19.83 21.67
C LYS A 430 -8.70 -18.56 22.33
N ASN A 431 -9.56 -17.55 22.42
CA ASN A 431 -9.27 -16.33 23.19
C ASN A 431 -9.28 -16.61 24.71
N LEU A 432 -8.15 -16.34 25.37
CA LEU A 432 -7.88 -16.55 26.80
C LEU A 432 -7.99 -15.27 27.65
N ILE A 433 -8.52 -14.18 27.09
CA ILE A 433 -8.62 -12.86 27.75
C ILE A 433 -9.12 -12.92 29.20
N ALA A 434 -10.09 -13.79 29.50
CA ALA A 434 -10.69 -13.92 30.84
C ALA A 434 -9.75 -14.51 31.91
N THR A 435 -8.70 -15.23 31.51
CA THR A 435 -7.77 -15.95 32.42
C THR A 435 -6.31 -15.53 32.26
N ALA A 436 -6.00 -14.77 31.22
CA ALA A 436 -4.65 -14.34 30.90
C ALA A 436 -4.11 -13.29 31.90
N PRO A 437 -2.77 -13.21 32.09
CA PRO A 437 -2.14 -12.22 32.98
C PRO A 437 -2.11 -10.82 32.33
N MET A 438 -3.27 -10.19 32.22
CA MET A 438 -3.46 -8.97 31.41
C MET A 438 -2.60 -7.78 31.83
N ASP A 439 -2.34 -7.57 33.12
CA ASP A 439 -1.50 -6.46 33.58
C ASP A 439 -0.08 -6.57 33.03
N VAL A 440 0.46 -7.79 32.94
CA VAL A 440 1.79 -8.06 32.38
C VAL A 440 1.76 -7.86 30.87
N LEU A 441 0.77 -8.43 30.19
CA LEU A 441 0.69 -8.37 28.71
C LEU A 441 0.47 -6.95 28.20
N ARG A 442 -0.38 -6.16 28.87
CA ARG A 442 -0.55 -4.73 28.57
C ARG A 442 0.71 -3.94 28.86
N GLY A 443 1.40 -4.22 29.97
CA GLY A 443 2.67 -3.58 30.32
C GLY A 443 3.75 -3.83 29.27
N GLU A 444 3.89 -5.07 28.80
CA GLU A 444 4.81 -5.45 27.73
C GLU A 444 4.47 -4.75 26.41
N LEU A 445 3.18 -4.65 26.05
CA LEU A 445 2.76 -3.93 24.85
C LEU A 445 3.12 -2.43 24.93
N VAL A 446 2.80 -1.77 26.05
CA VAL A 446 3.11 -0.34 26.26
C VAL A 446 4.61 -0.10 26.18
N LYS A 447 5.41 -0.94 26.83
CA LYS A 447 6.87 -0.82 26.83
C LYS A 447 7.47 -1.04 25.44
N GLY A 448 7.04 -2.10 24.75
CA GLY A 448 7.53 -2.42 23.40
C GLY A 448 7.13 -1.36 22.37
N ALA A 449 5.89 -0.87 22.42
CA ALA A 449 5.42 0.21 21.57
C ALA A 449 6.26 1.49 21.78
N LEU A 450 6.54 1.84 23.04
CA LEU A 450 7.36 3.00 23.37
C LEU A 450 8.81 2.87 22.87
N ASP A 451 9.43 1.69 22.97
CA ASP A 451 10.76 1.43 22.36
C ASP A 451 10.71 1.72 20.86
N LEU A 452 9.66 1.24 20.17
CA LEU A 452 9.44 1.50 18.75
C LEU A 452 8.98 2.95 18.44
N GLY A 453 8.86 3.83 19.43
CA GLY A 453 8.54 5.24 19.23
C GLY A 453 7.04 5.57 19.24
N LEU A 454 6.18 4.62 19.65
CA LEU A 454 4.74 4.79 19.78
C LEU A 454 4.33 4.87 21.26
N ASP A 455 3.87 6.03 21.72
CA ASP A 455 3.41 6.20 23.11
C ASP A 455 1.90 5.90 23.24
N LEU A 456 1.58 4.80 23.92
CA LEU A 456 0.20 4.42 24.24
C LEU A 456 -0.35 5.12 25.50
N ARG A 457 0.45 5.98 26.14
CA ARG A 457 0.08 6.82 27.29
C ARG A 457 -0.29 8.24 26.87
N GLY A 458 -0.07 8.59 25.60
CA GLY A 458 -0.53 9.84 24.95
C GLY A 458 0.36 11.05 25.10
N PHE A 459 1.65 10.85 25.37
CA PHE A 459 2.60 11.94 25.53
C PHE A 459 3.68 11.87 24.46
N GLU A 460 3.95 12.99 23.80
CA GLU A 460 5.14 13.16 22.96
C GLU A 460 6.40 13.16 23.85
N ASN A 461 7.51 12.63 23.32
CA ASN A 461 8.84 12.82 23.91
C ASN A 461 9.91 12.94 22.81
N PRO A 462 10.14 14.16 22.29
CA PRO A 462 11.08 14.40 21.19
C PRO A 462 12.53 14.03 21.52
N ALA A 463 12.92 14.08 22.80
CA ALA A 463 14.29 13.76 23.22
C ALA A 463 14.65 12.30 22.93
N ASP A 464 13.65 11.41 22.97
CA ASP A 464 13.77 9.99 22.64
C ASP A 464 13.22 9.67 21.24
N GLY A 465 12.95 10.70 20.45
CA GLY A 465 12.37 10.64 19.10
C GLY A 465 10.93 10.12 19.03
N VAL A 466 10.22 10.09 20.15
CA VAL A 466 8.84 9.61 20.25
C VAL A 466 7.92 10.72 19.76
N ASN A 467 7.35 10.52 18.58
CA ASN A 467 6.45 11.45 17.88
C ASN A 467 5.18 10.77 17.38
N ALA A 468 4.89 9.57 17.89
CA ALA A 468 3.75 8.76 17.50
C ALA A 468 2.95 8.42 18.75
N MET A 469 1.63 8.63 18.71
CA MET A 469 0.73 8.43 19.85
C MET A 469 -0.55 7.72 19.40
N MET A 470 -1.04 6.78 20.20
CA MET A 470 -2.26 6.04 19.88
C MET A 470 -3.19 5.97 21.08
N ALA A 471 -4.46 6.36 20.87
CA ALA A 471 -5.54 6.20 21.84
C ALA A 471 -6.46 5.05 21.43
N VAL A 472 -6.62 4.07 22.33
CA VAL A 472 -7.33 2.80 22.05
C VAL A 472 -8.33 2.39 23.12
N ASP A 473 -8.34 2.98 24.33
CA ASP A 473 -9.32 2.68 25.39
C ASP A 473 -9.96 3.91 26.03
N GLY A 474 -9.67 5.09 25.49
CA GLY A 474 -10.23 6.33 25.94
C GLY A 474 -9.74 6.90 27.27
N SER A 475 -8.74 6.29 27.91
CA SER A 475 -8.16 6.80 29.16
C SER A 475 -7.12 7.91 28.97
N VAL A 476 -6.73 8.19 27.72
CA VAL A 476 -5.55 8.98 27.37
C VAL A 476 -5.93 10.19 26.51
N VAL A 477 -5.34 11.35 26.82
CA VAL A 477 -5.34 12.54 25.95
C VAL A 477 -4.13 12.43 25.04
N LEU A 478 -4.30 12.68 23.74
CA LEU A 478 -3.18 12.70 22.79
C LEU A 478 -2.70 14.15 22.67
N GLU A 479 -1.63 14.48 23.39
CA GLU A 479 -1.14 15.86 23.49
C GLU A 479 0.21 16.02 22.78
N GLY A 480 0.18 16.66 21.61
CA GLY A 480 1.36 17.10 20.90
C GLY A 480 1.93 18.37 21.50
N GLN A 481 3.22 18.58 21.30
CA GLN A 481 3.89 19.77 21.81
C GLN A 481 4.68 20.50 20.74
N ARG A 482 5.61 19.79 20.08
CA ARG A 482 6.53 20.40 19.11
C ARG A 482 6.98 19.41 18.03
N GLY A 483 6.64 19.68 16.79
CA GLY A 483 7.29 19.02 15.64
C GLY A 483 6.31 18.36 14.71
N ASN A 484 6.59 17.13 14.27
CA ASN A 484 5.69 16.41 13.38
C ASN A 484 5.18 15.18 14.13
N ASP A 485 3.99 15.30 14.67
CA ASP A 485 3.30 14.26 15.41
C ASP A 485 2.46 13.36 14.51
N ASN A 486 2.39 12.10 14.92
CA ASN A 486 1.54 11.09 14.29
C ASN A 486 0.54 10.59 15.33
N TYR A 487 -0.74 10.76 15.04
CA TYR A 487 -1.85 10.35 15.88
C TYR A 487 -2.57 9.16 15.27
N TRP A 488 -2.80 8.11 16.03
CA TRP A 488 -3.70 7.03 15.66
C TRP A 488 -4.92 7.08 16.56
N ALA A 489 -6.09 7.26 15.94
CA ALA A 489 -7.33 7.37 16.69
C ALA A 489 -8.51 6.73 15.95
N TYR A 490 -9.39 6.12 16.74
CA TYR A 490 -10.62 5.47 16.29
C TYR A 490 -11.84 6.19 16.85
N GLY A 491 -12.76 6.60 15.97
CA GLY A 491 -14.02 7.25 16.39
C GLY A 491 -13.78 8.49 17.26
N ALA A 492 -14.48 8.55 18.40
CA ALA A 492 -14.42 9.66 19.35
C ALA A 492 -13.04 9.89 19.98
N GLU A 493 -12.11 8.95 19.86
CA GLU A 493 -10.74 9.14 20.34
C GLU A 493 -10.00 10.25 19.58
N ALA A 494 -10.40 10.55 18.34
CA ALA A 494 -9.82 11.65 17.58
C ALA A 494 -10.12 13.02 18.22
N GLU A 495 -11.23 13.17 18.94
CA GLU A 495 -11.61 14.41 19.63
C GLU A 495 -10.71 14.72 20.84
N LYS A 496 -9.86 13.78 21.24
CA LYS A 496 -8.93 13.93 22.37
C LYS A 496 -7.55 14.43 21.94
N ILE A 497 -7.34 14.61 20.64
CA ILE A 497 -6.12 15.20 20.12
C ILE A 497 -6.12 16.68 20.50
N LYS A 498 -5.06 17.09 21.20
CA LYS A 498 -4.80 18.48 21.55
C LYS A 498 -3.49 18.88 20.89
N GLU A 499 -3.61 19.64 19.82
CA GLU A 499 -2.47 20.15 19.06
C GLU A 499 -2.40 21.68 19.16
N GLN A 500 -1.20 22.20 19.37
CA GLN A 500 -0.94 23.63 19.37
C GLN A 500 -0.47 24.05 17.99
N LYS A 501 -0.78 25.29 17.59
CA LYS A 501 -0.20 25.85 16.37
C LYS A 501 1.29 26.14 16.61
N ASP A 502 2.15 25.21 16.23
CA ASP A 502 3.58 25.24 16.50
C ASP A 502 4.44 25.30 15.22
N GLY A 503 3.82 25.10 14.06
CA GLY A 503 4.48 25.05 12.75
C GLY A 503 4.90 23.64 12.31
N GLY A 504 4.45 22.63 13.05
CA GLY A 504 4.50 21.22 12.69
C GLY A 504 3.71 20.87 11.43
N ASN A 505 3.90 19.64 10.98
CA ASN A 505 3.07 19.03 9.94
C ASN A 505 2.56 17.68 10.46
N ASP A 506 1.45 17.76 11.17
CA ASP A 506 0.92 16.67 11.98
C ASP A 506 0.01 15.78 11.15
N THR A 507 -0.06 14.51 11.54
CA THR A 507 -0.80 13.49 10.80
C THR A 507 -1.71 12.70 11.71
N LEU A 508 -3.02 12.79 11.47
CA LEU A 508 -3.99 11.83 12.00
C LEU A 508 -4.14 10.66 11.03
N TRP A 509 -3.65 9.51 11.48
CA TRP A 509 -3.94 8.19 10.95
C TRP A 509 -5.28 7.70 11.49
N TYR A 510 -6.36 8.11 10.82
CA TYR A 510 -7.71 7.79 11.24
C TYR A 510 -8.04 6.32 10.98
N LEU A 511 -8.48 5.64 12.03
CA LEU A 511 -8.80 4.21 12.02
C LEU A 511 -10.26 3.94 11.64
N GLY A 512 -10.95 4.93 11.09
CA GLY A 512 -12.20 4.82 10.35
C GLY A 512 -13.51 4.76 11.18
N GLY A 513 -13.38 4.67 12.51
CA GLY A 513 -14.48 4.86 13.48
C GLY A 513 -15.62 3.84 13.39
N PRO A 514 -16.64 3.95 14.25
CA PRO A 514 -17.82 3.10 14.16
C PRO A 514 -18.74 3.53 13.01
N ASP A 515 -19.66 2.65 12.61
CA ASP A 515 -20.61 2.94 11.54
C ASP A 515 -21.41 4.21 11.81
N GLY A 516 -21.44 5.13 10.83
CA GLY A 516 -22.17 6.39 10.92
C GLY A 516 -21.48 7.51 11.70
N TYR A 517 -20.34 7.24 12.35
CA TYR A 517 -19.56 8.30 13.01
C TYR A 517 -19.03 9.32 11.98
N VAL A 518 -18.99 10.58 12.39
CA VAL A 518 -18.44 11.70 11.60
C VAL A 518 -17.17 12.16 12.29
N LEU A 519 -16.03 12.01 11.63
CA LEU A 519 -14.77 12.55 12.12
C LEU A 519 -14.83 14.07 12.02
N HIS A 520 -14.82 14.74 13.18
CA HIS A 520 -14.51 16.15 13.25
C HIS A 520 -13.00 16.28 13.41
N CYS A 521 -12.33 16.80 12.38
CA CYS A 521 -10.88 16.93 12.38
C CYS A 521 -10.42 17.83 13.55
N PRO A 522 -9.39 17.42 14.31
CA PRO A 522 -8.81 18.28 15.33
C PRO A 522 -8.25 19.57 14.71
N MET A 523 -8.28 20.66 15.49
CA MET A 523 -7.62 21.91 15.10
C MET A 523 -6.09 21.68 15.04
N ASN A 524 -5.42 22.30 14.07
CA ASN A 524 -3.96 22.24 13.86
C ASN A 524 -3.42 20.84 13.51
N VAL A 525 -4.25 19.92 13.02
CA VAL A 525 -3.76 18.67 12.41
C VAL A 525 -3.94 18.76 10.91
N GLU A 526 -2.84 18.93 10.18
CA GLU A 526 -2.88 19.21 8.74
C GLU A 526 -3.23 17.98 7.92
N ASN A 527 -2.67 16.81 8.25
CA ASN A 527 -2.79 15.64 7.39
C ASN A 527 -3.79 14.65 7.98
N ILE A 528 -4.83 14.32 7.22
CA ILE A 528 -5.81 13.29 7.58
C ILE A 528 -5.65 12.12 6.62
N ARG A 529 -5.14 11.01 7.14
CA ARG A 529 -4.87 9.79 6.38
C ARG A 529 -5.72 8.66 6.91
N ILE A 530 -6.27 7.85 6.01
CA ILE A 530 -7.02 6.67 6.42
C ILE A 530 -6.05 5.51 6.59
N ALA A 531 -5.83 5.08 7.84
CA ALA A 531 -4.91 4.01 8.21
C ALA A 531 -5.55 2.61 8.20
N THR A 532 -6.87 2.54 7.98
CA THR A 532 -7.62 1.28 7.97
C THR A 532 -8.36 1.11 6.66
N VAL A 533 -8.60 -0.15 6.30
CA VAL A 533 -9.45 -0.45 5.15
C VAL A 533 -10.80 -0.89 5.72
N LEU A 534 -11.66 0.10 5.99
CA LEU A 534 -13.02 -0.15 6.48
C LEU A 534 -14.00 -0.23 5.32
N ALA A 535 -13.94 -1.32 4.56
CA ALA A 535 -14.87 -1.53 3.45
C ALA A 535 -16.21 -2.15 3.89
N ARG A 536 -16.30 -2.65 5.12
CA ARG A 536 -17.50 -3.30 5.67
C ARG A 536 -18.06 -2.51 6.84
N HIS A 537 -19.36 -2.64 7.03
CA HIS A 537 -20.04 -2.19 8.24
C HIS A 537 -19.65 -3.11 9.40
N GLU A 538 -19.53 -2.55 10.59
CA GLU A 538 -19.45 -3.29 11.84
C GLU A 538 -20.78 -4.02 12.10
N ASP A 539 -21.90 -3.44 11.68
CA ASP A 539 -23.20 -4.10 11.65
C ASP A 539 -23.42 -4.88 10.34
N ALA A 540 -23.52 -6.21 10.45
CA ALA A 540 -23.78 -7.12 9.33
C ALA A 540 -25.11 -6.84 8.61
N GLU A 541 -26.13 -6.31 9.30
CA GLU A 541 -27.40 -5.93 8.68
C GLU A 541 -27.31 -4.59 7.93
N ALA A 542 -26.44 -3.68 8.36
CA ALA A 542 -26.15 -2.46 7.63
C ALA A 542 -25.38 -2.76 6.33
N ALA A 543 -24.46 -3.73 6.36
CA ALA A 543 -23.69 -4.17 5.19
C ALA A 543 -24.55 -4.64 4.00
N LYS A 544 -25.74 -5.19 4.26
CA LYS A 544 -26.68 -5.64 3.23
C LYS A 544 -27.42 -4.50 2.53
N LYS A 545 -27.48 -3.31 3.15
CA LYS A 545 -28.35 -2.21 2.71
C LYS A 545 -27.63 -1.16 1.87
N SER A 546 -26.37 -0.86 2.18
CA SER A 546 -25.59 0.15 1.47
C SER A 546 -24.09 -0.05 1.65
N PRO A 547 -23.26 0.45 0.72
CA PRO A 547 -21.82 0.54 0.95
C PRO A 547 -21.50 1.51 2.09
N ARG A 548 -20.42 1.23 2.82
CA ARG A 548 -19.95 2.09 3.92
C ARG A 548 -19.36 3.39 3.38
N VAL A 549 -19.74 4.52 3.98
CA VAL A 549 -19.20 5.86 3.69
C VAL A 549 -18.56 6.41 4.95
N MET A 550 -17.30 6.81 4.87
CA MET A 550 -16.61 7.53 5.93
C MET A 550 -16.91 9.02 5.79
N ARG A 551 -17.35 9.66 6.87
CA ARG A 551 -17.70 11.09 6.89
C ARG A 551 -16.67 11.86 7.68
N ILE A 552 -16.17 12.94 7.09
CA ILE A 552 -15.11 13.76 7.66
C ILE A 552 -15.50 15.24 7.51
N VAL A 553 -15.29 16.01 8.55
CA VAL A 553 -15.53 17.46 8.58
C VAL A 553 -14.26 18.11 9.11
N ALA A 554 -13.62 18.92 8.28
CA ALA A 554 -12.46 19.71 8.65
C ALA A 554 -12.79 20.65 9.82
N HIS A 555 -11.77 21.02 10.59
CA HIS A 555 -11.91 22.11 11.53
C HIS A 555 -12.11 23.42 10.74
N PRO A 556 -13.07 24.31 11.09
CA PRO A 556 -13.37 25.47 10.26
C PRO A 556 -12.21 26.45 10.02
N ASP A 557 -11.26 26.52 10.95
CA ASP A 557 -10.07 27.40 10.90
C ASP A 557 -8.76 26.67 10.60
N SER A 558 -8.80 25.36 10.32
CA SER A 558 -7.59 24.56 10.07
C SER A 558 -7.73 23.86 8.73
N PRO A 559 -7.04 24.34 7.68
CA PRO A 559 -7.01 23.65 6.41
C PRO A 559 -6.47 22.24 6.56
N ILE A 560 -6.98 21.32 5.73
CA ILE A 560 -6.64 19.90 5.77
C ILE A 560 -6.04 19.44 4.45
N HIS A 561 -5.14 18.49 4.56
CA HIS A 561 -4.71 17.61 3.50
C HIS A 561 -5.25 16.21 3.79
N PHE A 562 -6.39 15.91 3.15
CA PHE A 562 -7.01 14.60 3.19
C PHE A 562 -6.49 13.70 2.07
N GLU A 563 -6.00 12.52 2.44
CA GLU A 563 -5.56 11.49 1.50
C GLU A 563 -6.15 10.12 1.85
N THR A 564 -6.82 9.49 0.87
CA THR A 564 -7.27 8.10 0.95
C THR A 564 -6.94 7.34 -0.33
N THR A 565 -6.35 6.15 -0.18
CA THR A 565 -5.83 5.32 -1.28
C THR A 565 -6.58 3.99 -1.42
N GLU A 566 -7.64 3.79 -0.64
CA GLU A 566 -8.24 2.48 -0.41
C GLU A 566 -9.64 2.32 -1.05
N ARG A 567 -10.31 1.18 -0.79
CA ARG A 567 -11.66 0.86 -1.28
C ARG A 567 -12.81 1.55 -0.52
N VAL A 568 -12.50 2.55 0.29
CA VAL A 568 -13.50 3.23 1.13
C VAL A 568 -14.12 4.38 0.36
N MET A 569 -15.45 4.51 0.44
CA MET A 569 -16.13 5.71 -0.06
C MET A 569 -16.09 6.79 1.01
N VAL A 570 -15.91 8.04 0.59
CA VAL A 570 -15.68 9.16 1.50
C VAL A 570 -16.59 10.34 1.19
N ASP A 571 -17.00 11.03 2.24
CA ASP A 571 -17.76 12.28 2.21
C ASP A 571 -17.02 13.26 3.12
N VAL A 572 -16.29 14.20 2.50
CA VAL A 572 -15.37 15.11 3.19
C VAL A 572 -15.82 16.54 2.98
N ARG A 573 -15.94 17.27 4.07
CA ARG A 573 -16.21 18.71 4.09
C ARG A 573 -14.97 19.46 4.54
N GLY A 574 -14.53 20.41 3.74
CA GLY A 574 -13.39 21.28 4.00
C GLY A 574 -13.68 22.38 5.01
N SER A 575 -12.67 23.19 5.22
CA SER A 575 -12.56 24.29 6.15
C SER A 575 -12.97 25.61 5.48
N ARG A 576 -12.53 26.74 6.04
CA ARG A 576 -12.63 28.06 5.41
C ARG A 576 -11.32 28.51 4.73
N GLY A 577 -10.35 27.61 4.59
CA GLY A 577 -9.10 27.89 3.91
C GLY A 577 -8.73 26.77 2.96
N ASN A 578 -7.64 26.97 2.22
CA ASN A 578 -7.25 26.12 1.12
C ASN A 578 -6.99 24.66 1.52
N ASP A 579 -7.91 23.78 1.16
CA ASP A 579 -7.87 22.36 1.45
C ASP A 579 -7.37 21.53 0.26
N VAL A 580 -6.80 20.37 0.58
CA VAL A 580 -6.38 19.38 -0.41
C VAL A 580 -7.07 18.06 -0.10
N MET A 581 -7.90 17.57 -1.02
CA MET A 581 -8.62 16.30 -0.87
C MET A 581 -8.32 15.38 -2.04
N ILE A 582 -7.66 14.26 -1.76
CA ILE A 582 -7.19 13.30 -2.77
C ILE A 582 -7.72 11.91 -2.46
N GLY A 583 -8.43 11.30 -3.42
CA GLY A 583 -8.88 9.91 -3.34
C GLY A 583 -10.35 9.69 -3.68
N PRO A 584 -10.88 8.48 -3.42
CA PRO A 584 -10.17 7.22 -3.19
C PRO A 584 -9.72 6.55 -4.49
N LYS A 585 -8.92 5.47 -4.40
CA LYS A 585 -8.40 4.72 -5.55
C LYS A 585 -9.42 3.79 -6.20
N TYR A 586 -10.38 3.28 -5.42
CA TYR A 586 -11.37 2.31 -5.90
C TYR A 586 -12.82 2.68 -5.56
N GLY A 587 -13.02 3.53 -4.55
CA GLY A 587 -14.35 4.02 -4.15
C GLY A 587 -14.80 5.27 -4.92
N GLY A 588 -16.00 5.76 -4.60
CA GLY A 588 -16.44 7.12 -4.94
C GLY A 588 -16.08 8.12 -3.85
N ALA A 589 -16.12 9.42 -4.18
CA ALA A 589 -15.90 10.50 -3.23
C ALA A 589 -16.94 11.60 -3.40
N THR A 590 -17.37 12.17 -2.28
CA THR A 590 -18.06 13.45 -2.23
C THR A 590 -17.14 14.42 -1.51
N PHE A 591 -16.68 15.47 -2.17
CA PHE A 591 -15.82 16.50 -1.57
C PHE A 591 -16.49 17.86 -1.67
N TYR A 592 -16.47 18.60 -0.57
CA TYR A 592 -16.86 20.00 -0.50
C TYR A 592 -15.63 20.79 -0.08
N GLY A 593 -15.08 21.64 -0.96
CA GLY A 593 -13.93 22.49 -0.66
C GLY A 593 -14.26 23.53 0.41
N GLY A 594 -15.26 24.37 0.14
CA GLY A 594 -15.76 25.33 1.11
C GLY A 594 -15.39 26.76 0.71
N GLU A 595 -14.65 27.47 1.58
CA GLU A 595 -14.03 28.74 1.21
C GLU A 595 -12.52 28.51 1.05
N GLY A 596 -11.86 29.22 0.15
CA GLY A 596 -10.43 29.09 -0.10
C GLY A 596 -10.15 28.57 -1.51
N ASP A 597 -8.89 28.54 -1.92
CA ASP A 597 -8.48 27.96 -3.20
C ASP A 597 -8.17 26.46 -2.97
N ASP A 598 -9.13 25.59 -3.29
CA ASP A 598 -9.09 24.17 -2.92
C ASP A 598 -8.61 23.25 -4.05
N VAL A 599 -8.11 22.06 -3.69
CA VAL A 599 -7.72 21.01 -4.63
C VAL A 599 -8.51 19.74 -4.36
N LEU A 600 -9.45 19.41 -5.24
CA LEU A 600 -10.30 18.22 -5.15
C LEU A 600 -9.95 17.26 -6.29
N ARG A 601 -9.35 16.11 -5.95
CA ARG A 601 -8.84 15.17 -6.97
C ARG A 601 -9.22 13.72 -6.71
N ALA A 602 -9.92 13.14 -7.67
CA ALA A 602 -10.09 11.70 -7.76
C ALA A 602 -8.81 11.06 -8.31
N ILE A 603 -8.46 9.88 -7.79
CA ILE A 603 -7.36 9.05 -8.32
C ILE A 603 -7.88 7.69 -8.84
N SER A 604 -9.18 7.46 -8.73
CA SER A 604 -9.83 6.25 -9.24
C SER A 604 -9.85 6.26 -10.76
N VAL A 605 -9.35 5.19 -11.35
CA VAL A 605 -9.44 4.91 -12.79
C VAL A 605 -10.67 4.06 -13.13
N SER A 606 -11.51 3.76 -12.14
CA SER A 606 -12.68 2.88 -12.34
C SER A 606 -13.84 3.63 -12.99
N GLU A 607 -14.34 3.11 -14.11
CA GLU A 607 -15.53 3.62 -14.79
C GLU A 607 -16.83 3.45 -13.98
N SER A 608 -16.82 2.66 -12.91
CA SER A 608 -17.97 2.48 -12.01
C SER A 608 -17.97 3.46 -10.83
N ALA A 609 -16.81 4.03 -10.49
CA ALA A 609 -16.70 5.02 -9.42
C ALA A 609 -17.40 6.33 -9.82
N ARG A 610 -17.98 7.03 -8.86
CA ARG A 610 -18.66 8.31 -9.10
C ARG A 610 -18.13 9.31 -8.09
N HIS A 611 -17.79 10.49 -8.57
CA HIS A 611 -17.25 11.57 -7.76
C HIS A 611 -18.17 12.79 -7.83
N PHE A 612 -18.38 13.43 -6.69
CA PHE A 612 -19.19 14.63 -6.52
C PHE A 612 -18.33 15.70 -5.85
N PHE A 613 -17.74 16.59 -6.65
CA PHE A 613 -16.84 17.62 -6.15
C PHE A 613 -17.49 18.99 -6.29
N TYR A 614 -17.49 19.72 -5.19
CA TYR A 614 -18.01 21.07 -5.08
C TYR A 614 -16.86 21.94 -4.54
N GLY A 615 -16.29 22.81 -5.39
CA GLY A 615 -15.21 23.73 -5.01
C GLY A 615 -15.70 24.70 -3.94
N GLY A 616 -16.65 25.55 -4.31
CA GLY A 616 -17.27 26.48 -3.38
C GLY A 616 -16.87 27.89 -3.73
N ALA A 617 -16.23 28.61 -2.80
CA ALA A 617 -15.78 29.97 -3.01
C ALA A 617 -14.26 30.07 -3.01
N GLY A 618 -13.67 30.53 -4.11
CA GLY A 618 -12.23 30.62 -4.31
C GLY A 618 -11.87 30.12 -5.71
N ASN A 619 -10.59 30.08 -6.04
CA ASN A 619 -10.12 29.57 -7.33
C ASN A 619 -9.75 28.10 -7.19
N ASP A 620 -10.72 27.23 -7.44
CA ASP A 620 -10.62 25.81 -7.13
C ASP A 620 -10.05 24.99 -8.27
N ARG A 621 -9.41 23.88 -7.93
CA ARG A 621 -8.93 22.88 -8.88
C ARG A 621 -9.63 21.55 -8.67
N LEU A 622 -10.54 21.22 -9.57
CA LEU A 622 -11.31 19.97 -9.56
C LEU A 622 -10.79 19.02 -10.64
N VAL A 623 -10.53 17.76 -10.27
CA VAL A 623 -10.10 16.71 -11.20
C VAL A 623 -10.91 15.44 -10.96
N GLY A 624 -11.83 15.12 -11.88
CA GLY A 624 -12.62 13.90 -11.90
C GLY A 624 -11.78 12.62 -12.10
N GLY A 625 -12.44 11.48 -11.92
CA GLY A 625 -11.89 10.14 -12.15
C GLY A 625 -12.39 9.52 -13.45
N GLY A 626 -12.10 8.24 -13.67
CA GLY A 626 -12.52 7.54 -14.90
C GLY A 626 -14.03 7.31 -15.06
N GLY A 627 -14.84 7.77 -14.11
CA GLY A 627 -16.28 7.53 -14.02
C GLY A 627 -17.12 8.72 -14.46
N ARG A 628 -18.44 8.59 -14.29
CA ARG A 628 -19.40 9.68 -14.57
C ARG A 628 -19.49 10.60 -13.36
N ASP A 629 -18.83 11.75 -13.44
CA ASP A 629 -18.65 12.61 -12.29
C ASP A 629 -19.52 13.88 -12.35
N VAL A 630 -19.70 14.49 -11.18
CA VAL A 630 -20.33 15.81 -11.01
C VAL A 630 -19.26 16.73 -10.43
N LEU A 631 -18.88 17.76 -11.19
CA LEU A 631 -17.85 18.73 -10.83
C LEU A 631 -18.46 20.12 -10.89
N ASP A 632 -18.46 20.83 -9.77
CA ASP A 632 -19.03 22.17 -9.62
C ASP A 632 -17.95 23.10 -9.03
N GLY A 633 -17.46 24.06 -9.82
CA GLY A 633 -16.44 25.02 -9.39
C GLY A 633 -16.99 25.96 -8.33
N GLY A 634 -18.09 26.63 -8.63
CA GLY A 634 -18.80 27.49 -7.68
C GLY A 634 -18.59 28.96 -8.00
N THR A 635 -17.88 29.70 -7.15
CA THR A 635 -17.55 31.11 -7.39
C THR A 635 -16.05 31.32 -7.31
N GLY A 636 -15.48 32.00 -8.30
CA GLY A 636 -14.04 32.21 -8.47
C GLY A 636 -13.59 31.76 -9.85
N ASP A 637 -12.31 31.87 -10.16
CA ASP A 637 -11.77 31.47 -11.45
C ASP A 637 -11.27 30.02 -11.36
N ASP A 638 -12.14 29.06 -11.70
CA ASP A 638 -11.91 27.64 -11.41
C ASP A 638 -11.19 26.89 -12.55
N THR A 639 -10.44 25.85 -12.20
CA THR A 639 -9.89 24.87 -13.15
C THR A 639 -10.54 23.51 -12.96
N ILE A 640 -11.34 23.08 -13.93
CA ILE A 640 -12.10 21.83 -13.85
C ILE A 640 -11.65 20.86 -14.93
N ILE A 641 -11.24 19.65 -14.52
CA ILE A 641 -10.80 18.58 -15.41
C ILE A 641 -11.73 17.38 -15.23
N GLY A 642 -12.62 17.12 -16.19
CA GLY A 642 -13.57 16.00 -16.13
C GLY A 642 -12.97 14.63 -16.44
N THR A 643 -11.90 14.59 -17.24
CA THR A 643 -11.30 13.35 -17.78
C THR A 643 -12.26 12.61 -18.72
N ALA A 644 -12.38 11.28 -18.68
CA ALA A 644 -13.24 10.53 -19.59
C ALA A 644 -14.68 10.40 -19.07
N ALA A 645 -15.53 9.74 -19.86
CA ALA A 645 -16.90 9.37 -19.55
C ALA A 645 -17.91 10.54 -19.56
N ARG A 646 -19.14 10.25 -19.16
CA ARG A 646 -20.26 11.20 -19.20
C ARG A 646 -20.31 12.02 -17.91
N ASN A 647 -19.70 13.19 -17.95
CA ASN A 647 -19.59 14.09 -16.81
C ASN A 647 -20.69 15.16 -16.80
N ARG A 648 -20.93 15.74 -15.62
CA ARG A 648 -21.74 16.94 -15.43
C ARG A 648 -20.83 17.99 -14.81
N ILE A 649 -20.49 19.01 -15.58
CA ILE A 649 -19.53 20.03 -15.19
C ILE A 649 -20.24 21.38 -15.10
N PHE A 650 -20.04 22.09 -14.00
CA PHE A 650 -20.54 23.43 -13.75
C PHE A 650 -19.32 24.30 -13.42
N GLY A 651 -19.04 25.30 -14.27
CA GLY A 651 -17.99 26.29 -14.01
C GLY A 651 -18.40 27.15 -12.82
N GLY A 652 -19.47 27.94 -13.03
CA GLY A 652 -20.05 28.75 -11.99
C GLY A 652 -19.83 30.22 -12.27
N HIS A 653 -19.69 31.05 -11.24
CA HIS A 653 -19.41 32.46 -11.41
C HIS A 653 -17.90 32.72 -11.44
N GLY A 654 -17.37 33.17 -12.57
CA GLY A 654 -15.97 33.55 -12.69
C GLY A 654 -15.42 33.29 -14.09
N ASN A 655 -14.10 33.22 -14.22
CA ASN A 655 -13.42 32.95 -15.48
C ASN A 655 -12.83 31.54 -15.47
N ASP A 656 -13.66 30.56 -15.83
CA ASP A 656 -13.33 29.15 -15.63
C ASP A 656 -12.54 28.55 -16.80
N GLU A 657 -11.64 27.63 -16.48
CA GLU A 657 -10.95 26.75 -17.43
C GLU A 657 -11.46 25.31 -17.27
N ILE A 658 -12.27 24.88 -18.23
CA ILE A 658 -12.94 23.57 -18.22
C ILE A 658 -12.34 22.69 -19.31
N HIS A 659 -11.73 21.58 -18.91
CA HIS A 659 -11.19 20.56 -19.80
C HIS A 659 -11.86 19.21 -19.56
N ASP A 660 -12.66 18.75 -20.52
CA ASP A 660 -13.23 17.41 -20.50
C ASP A 660 -12.59 16.55 -21.59
N GLY A 661 -12.54 15.25 -21.36
CA GLY A 661 -12.04 14.24 -22.30
C GLY A 661 -13.18 13.60 -23.09
N ASP A 662 -12.95 12.37 -23.57
CA ASP A 662 -13.91 11.66 -24.40
C ASP A 662 -15.15 11.24 -23.58
N GLY A 663 -16.34 11.47 -24.12
CA GLY A 663 -17.57 11.29 -23.36
C GLY A 663 -18.80 11.90 -24.02
N SER A 664 -19.93 11.90 -23.33
CA SER A 664 -21.13 12.62 -23.78
C SER A 664 -21.67 13.43 -22.61
N SER A 665 -20.89 14.45 -22.28
CA SER A 665 -20.96 15.24 -21.06
C SER A 665 -21.93 16.40 -21.19
N VAL A 666 -22.30 16.95 -20.04
CA VAL A 666 -23.08 18.19 -19.94
C VAL A 666 -22.21 19.23 -19.24
N VAL A 667 -21.92 20.32 -19.94
CA VAL A 667 -21.10 21.42 -19.40
C VAL A 667 -21.96 22.67 -19.27
N GLN A 668 -21.92 23.31 -18.11
CA GLN A 668 -22.54 24.61 -17.87
C GLN A 668 -21.43 25.59 -17.51
N THR A 669 -21.20 26.59 -18.36
CA THR A 669 -20.08 27.51 -18.16
C THR A 669 -20.34 28.53 -17.05
N GLY A 670 -21.61 28.84 -16.77
CA GLY A 670 -21.97 29.98 -15.93
C GLY A 670 -21.56 31.34 -16.53
N PRO A 671 -21.74 32.44 -15.80
CA PRO A 671 -21.36 33.78 -16.24
C PRO A 671 -19.86 34.05 -16.11
N GLY A 672 -19.29 34.81 -17.05
CA GLY A 672 -17.91 35.32 -16.97
C GLY A 672 -17.11 35.02 -18.22
N ARG A 673 -15.77 34.92 -18.13
CA ARG A 673 -14.91 34.63 -19.28
C ARG A 673 -14.38 33.20 -19.24
N ASN A 674 -15.14 32.28 -19.81
CA ASN A 674 -14.86 30.85 -19.70
C ASN A 674 -14.15 30.29 -20.93
N ARG A 675 -13.31 29.29 -20.70
CA ARG A 675 -12.67 28.46 -21.72
C ARG A 675 -13.11 27.02 -21.53
N VAL A 676 -13.63 26.41 -22.59
CA VAL A 676 -14.05 25.02 -22.59
C VAL A 676 -13.29 24.28 -23.68
N ARG A 677 -12.69 23.15 -23.32
CA ARG A 677 -12.11 22.20 -24.27
C ARG A 677 -12.70 20.83 -24.00
N LEU A 678 -13.32 20.25 -25.02
CA LEU A 678 -13.93 18.91 -24.95
C LEU A 678 -13.09 17.90 -25.74
N GLY A 679 -13.20 16.63 -25.34
CA GLY A 679 -12.73 15.49 -26.11
C GLY A 679 -13.75 15.06 -27.16
N GLY A 680 -13.70 13.79 -27.55
CA GLY A 680 -14.65 13.23 -28.50
C GLY A 680 -15.98 12.81 -27.88
N GLY A 681 -17.08 13.16 -28.54
CA GLY A 681 -18.40 12.57 -28.34
C GLY A 681 -19.56 13.56 -28.45
N ASN A 682 -20.73 13.17 -27.91
CA ASN A 682 -21.98 13.90 -28.12
C ASN A 682 -22.33 14.75 -26.90
N ASP A 683 -21.67 15.90 -26.78
CA ASP A 683 -21.79 16.77 -25.61
C ASP A 683 -22.96 17.75 -25.68
N THR A 684 -23.36 18.27 -24.52
CA THR A 684 -24.29 19.40 -24.41
C THR A 684 -23.62 20.52 -23.62
N VAL A 685 -23.49 21.69 -24.23
CA VAL A 685 -22.86 22.86 -23.59
C VAL A 685 -23.88 23.97 -23.40
N HIS A 686 -24.19 24.29 -22.15
CA HIS A 686 -24.95 25.47 -21.76
C HIS A 686 -24.00 26.64 -21.57
N ALA A 687 -23.88 27.49 -22.59
CA ALA A 687 -23.06 28.69 -22.54
C ALA A 687 -23.84 29.82 -21.86
N GLY A 688 -23.36 30.22 -20.68
CA GLY A 688 -23.91 31.32 -19.89
C GLY A 688 -23.64 32.70 -20.50
N THR A 689 -23.97 33.74 -19.75
CA THR A 689 -23.67 35.13 -20.13
C THR A 689 -22.16 35.41 -20.01
N GLY A 690 -21.68 36.54 -20.53
CA GLY A 690 -20.23 36.81 -20.61
C GLY A 690 -19.60 36.27 -21.89
N ILE A 691 -18.32 35.90 -21.86
CA ILE A 691 -17.53 35.47 -23.03
C ILE A 691 -17.12 34.01 -22.88
N ASN A 692 -17.61 33.13 -23.75
CA ASN A 692 -17.24 31.71 -23.75
C ASN A 692 -16.38 31.40 -24.98
N LEU A 693 -15.23 30.76 -24.79
CA LEU A 693 -14.37 30.23 -25.85
C LEU A 693 -14.42 28.71 -25.79
N ILE A 694 -15.04 28.07 -26.79
CA ILE A 694 -15.31 26.64 -26.77
C ILE A 694 -14.60 25.95 -27.93
N ASP A 695 -13.72 25.00 -27.61
CA ASP A 695 -13.16 24.00 -28.51
C ASP A 695 -13.94 22.70 -28.31
N PRO A 696 -14.86 22.35 -29.21
CA PRO A 696 -15.87 21.32 -28.94
C PRO A 696 -15.39 19.88 -29.14
N GLY A 697 -14.17 19.66 -29.65
CA GLY A 697 -13.70 18.33 -30.00
C GLY A 697 -14.57 17.67 -31.08
N PRO A 698 -14.28 16.43 -31.51
CA PRO A 698 -15.06 15.72 -32.52
C PRO A 698 -16.39 15.18 -31.96
N GLY A 699 -17.50 15.34 -32.69
CA GLY A 699 -18.78 14.72 -32.36
C GLY A 699 -19.99 15.67 -32.42
N ALA A 700 -21.17 15.14 -32.11
CA ALA A 700 -22.42 15.89 -32.23
C ALA A 700 -22.68 16.72 -30.96
N VAL A 701 -22.16 17.96 -30.94
CA VAL A 701 -22.31 18.87 -29.79
C VAL A 701 -23.54 19.76 -29.93
N VAL A 702 -24.36 19.82 -28.87
CA VAL A 702 -25.50 20.74 -28.75
C VAL A 702 -25.10 21.93 -27.88
N PHE A 703 -25.07 23.12 -28.46
CA PHE A 703 -24.81 24.38 -27.75
C PHE A 703 -26.12 25.06 -27.41
N ILE A 704 -26.42 25.22 -26.12
CA ILE A 704 -27.58 25.97 -25.62
C ILE A 704 -27.09 27.34 -25.16
N LEU A 705 -27.48 28.40 -25.88
CA LEU A 705 -26.88 29.72 -25.72
C LEU A 705 -27.80 30.68 -24.96
N ALA A 706 -27.33 31.21 -23.84
CA ALA A 706 -28.02 32.27 -23.12
C ALA A 706 -28.15 33.54 -23.97
N TYR A 707 -29.24 34.29 -23.77
CA TYR A 707 -29.37 35.64 -24.34
C TYR A 707 -28.51 36.63 -23.55
N GLY A 708 -27.72 37.46 -24.25
CA GLY A 708 -26.82 38.47 -23.68
C GLY A 708 -25.35 38.03 -23.54
N GLY A 709 -24.97 36.84 -24.02
CA GLY A 709 -23.59 36.34 -24.02
C GLY A 709 -22.89 36.41 -25.38
N VAL A 710 -21.56 36.32 -25.36
CA VAL A 710 -20.68 36.18 -26.52
C VAL A 710 -20.06 34.78 -26.47
N THR A 711 -20.36 33.92 -27.43
CA THR A 711 -19.82 32.56 -27.49
C THR A 711 -19.04 32.38 -28.79
N HIS A 712 -17.78 31.97 -28.68
CA HIS A 712 -16.96 31.59 -29.81
C HIS A 712 -16.84 30.06 -29.82
N VAL A 713 -17.28 29.43 -30.91
CA VAL A 713 -17.12 27.99 -31.14
C VAL A 713 -16.03 27.79 -32.19
N ALA A 714 -14.95 27.11 -31.79
CA ALA A 714 -13.92 26.64 -32.71
C ALA A 714 -14.41 25.41 -33.47
N GLN A 715 -13.84 25.17 -34.65
CA GLN A 715 -14.03 23.95 -35.43
C GLN A 715 -15.50 23.53 -35.62
N TRP A 716 -16.18 24.25 -36.50
CA TRP A 716 -17.50 23.85 -37.00
C TRP A 716 -17.54 22.39 -37.45
N GLN A 717 -18.64 21.72 -37.15
CA GLN A 717 -18.97 20.37 -37.63
C GLN A 717 -20.45 20.30 -38.05
N ALA A 718 -20.77 19.38 -38.96
CA ALA A 718 -22.10 19.30 -39.58
C ALA A 718 -23.19 18.85 -38.59
N GLU A 719 -22.82 18.06 -37.59
CA GLU A 719 -23.70 17.47 -36.59
C GLU A 719 -23.93 18.38 -35.37
N GLN A 720 -23.26 19.54 -35.30
CA GLN A 720 -23.46 20.50 -34.23
C GLN A 720 -24.84 21.15 -34.31
N VAL A 721 -25.44 21.45 -33.15
CA VAL A 721 -26.73 22.15 -33.04
C VAL A 721 -26.55 23.39 -32.17
N TYR A 722 -27.01 24.54 -32.64
CA TYR A 722 -27.01 25.79 -31.87
C TYR A 722 -28.44 26.12 -31.45
N ASP A 723 -28.78 25.82 -30.20
CA ASP A 723 -30.07 26.13 -29.59
C ASP A 723 -30.10 27.58 -29.11
N LEU A 724 -30.86 28.37 -29.86
CA LEU A 724 -31.11 29.80 -29.64
C LEU A 724 -32.54 30.04 -29.12
N SER A 725 -33.20 29.02 -28.55
CA SER A 725 -34.58 29.13 -28.05
C SER A 725 -34.76 30.19 -26.96
N ALA A 726 -33.69 30.52 -26.24
CA ALA A 726 -33.68 31.60 -25.24
C ALA A 726 -33.62 33.01 -25.86
N TRP A 727 -33.36 33.13 -27.17
CA TRP A 727 -33.24 34.43 -27.84
C TRP A 727 -34.63 34.94 -28.21
N PRO A 728 -34.98 36.20 -27.85
CA PRO A 728 -36.35 36.68 -27.95
C PRO A 728 -36.86 36.85 -29.39
N ARG A 729 -35.97 36.84 -30.38
CA ARG A 729 -36.25 37.04 -31.81
C ARG A 729 -35.26 36.26 -32.69
N PRO A 730 -35.54 36.06 -33.98
CA PRO A 730 -34.56 35.50 -34.92
C PRO A 730 -33.29 36.36 -35.01
N PRO A 731 -32.09 35.75 -35.06
CA PRO A 731 -30.82 36.47 -35.16
C PRO A 731 -30.51 36.92 -36.59
N GLN A 732 -29.52 37.80 -36.72
CA GLN A 732 -28.88 38.11 -37.99
C GLN A 732 -27.64 37.23 -38.18
N VAL A 733 -27.49 36.64 -39.36
CA VAL A 733 -26.32 35.82 -39.71
C VAL A 733 -25.46 36.59 -40.72
N ALA A 734 -24.18 36.77 -40.41
CA ALA A 734 -23.22 37.47 -41.26
C ALA A 734 -21.91 36.69 -41.36
N ARG A 735 -21.45 36.42 -42.57
CA ARG A 735 -20.13 35.82 -42.82
C ARG A 735 -19.08 36.93 -42.96
N ARG A 736 -17.97 36.77 -42.25
CA ARG A 736 -16.85 37.72 -42.24
C ARG A 736 -15.79 37.37 -43.30
N PRO A 737 -14.97 38.34 -43.74
CA PRO A 737 -13.90 38.10 -44.71
C PRO A 737 -12.82 37.11 -44.24
N ASP A 738 -12.65 36.95 -42.92
CA ASP A 738 -11.72 36.02 -42.28
C ASP A 738 -12.29 34.58 -42.16
N GLY A 739 -13.47 34.32 -42.75
CA GLY A 739 -14.10 33.00 -42.77
C GLY A 739 -14.95 32.67 -41.54
N LEU A 740 -15.00 33.57 -40.55
CA LEU A 740 -15.88 33.42 -39.38
C LEU A 740 -17.34 33.69 -39.76
N VAL A 741 -18.27 33.00 -39.10
CA VAL A 741 -19.71 33.28 -39.20
C VAL A 741 -20.19 33.85 -37.87
N ASP A 742 -20.72 35.07 -37.89
CA ASP A 742 -21.30 35.75 -36.73
C ASP A 742 -22.83 35.66 -36.79
N VAL A 743 -23.43 35.16 -35.72
CA VAL A 743 -24.87 35.09 -35.49
C VAL A 743 -25.19 36.03 -34.34
N THR A 744 -25.92 37.10 -34.59
CA THR A 744 -26.06 38.22 -33.64
C THR A 744 -27.50 38.60 -33.36
N LEU A 745 -27.79 38.94 -32.10
CA LEU A 745 -29.05 39.56 -31.69
C LEU A 745 -28.82 40.47 -30.49
N GLY A 746 -28.87 41.79 -30.73
CA GLY A 746 -28.57 42.78 -29.71
C GLY A 746 -27.13 42.64 -29.22
N LEU A 747 -26.95 42.38 -27.93
CA LEU A 747 -25.63 42.13 -27.33
C LEU A 747 -25.19 40.66 -27.42
N SER A 748 -26.05 39.77 -27.90
CA SER A 748 -25.72 38.34 -28.02
C SER A 748 -24.96 38.10 -29.32
N VAL A 749 -23.85 37.36 -29.23
CA VAL A 749 -23.02 37.00 -30.39
C VAL A 749 -22.63 35.53 -30.28
N LEU A 750 -22.98 34.73 -31.27
CA LEU A 750 -22.37 33.42 -31.52
C LEU A 750 -21.43 33.58 -32.71
N ARG A 751 -20.16 33.24 -32.53
CA ARG A 751 -19.12 33.29 -33.57
C ARG A 751 -18.59 31.90 -33.82
N ILE A 752 -18.66 31.46 -35.07
CA ILE A 752 -18.33 30.08 -35.44
C ILE A 752 -17.15 30.10 -36.43
N ALA A 753 -16.10 29.35 -36.10
CA ALA A 753 -14.92 29.20 -36.96
C ALA A 753 -14.97 27.90 -37.76
N GLY A 754 -14.35 27.90 -38.95
CA GLY A 754 -14.20 26.69 -39.77
C GLY A 754 -15.42 26.29 -40.60
N VAL A 755 -16.44 27.16 -40.71
CA VAL A 755 -17.63 26.89 -41.53
C VAL A 755 -17.25 26.91 -43.03
N PRO A 756 -17.50 25.85 -43.82
CA PRO A 756 -17.27 25.84 -45.26
C PRO A 756 -17.95 27.01 -45.96
N GLY A 757 -17.35 27.54 -47.01
CA GLY A 757 -17.79 28.79 -47.66
C GLY A 757 -19.19 28.74 -48.25
N ASP A 758 -19.63 27.55 -48.66
CA ASP A 758 -20.93 27.24 -49.28
C ASP A 758 -21.98 26.75 -48.27
N HIS A 759 -21.60 26.52 -47.01
CA HIS A 759 -22.53 26.00 -46.00
C HIS A 759 -23.36 27.11 -45.34
N ASP A 760 -24.66 26.88 -45.23
CA ASP A 760 -25.60 27.70 -44.47
C ASP A 760 -25.80 27.12 -43.06
N VAL A 761 -25.24 27.81 -42.07
CA VAL A 761 -25.28 27.38 -40.66
C VAL A 761 -26.69 27.49 -40.05
N SER A 762 -27.63 28.20 -40.71
CA SER A 762 -28.99 28.39 -40.20
C SER A 762 -29.75 27.07 -40.04
N GLY A 763 -29.40 26.04 -40.83
CA GLY A 763 -29.97 24.69 -40.71
C GLY A 763 -29.62 23.97 -39.41
N GLN A 764 -28.62 24.46 -38.66
CA GLN A 764 -28.20 23.91 -37.36
C GLN A 764 -28.84 24.67 -36.18
N PHE A 765 -29.71 25.65 -36.43
CA PHE A 765 -30.35 26.42 -35.37
C PHE A 765 -31.62 25.76 -34.86
N ARG A 766 -31.78 25.75 -33.53
CA ARG A 766 -33.06 25.47 -32.88
C ARG A 766 -33.62 26.77 -32.30
N GLN A 767 -34.77 27.22 -32.77
CA GLN A 767 -35.50 28.37 -32.23
C GLN A 767 -36.97 28.03 -32.02
N VAL A 768 -37.57 28.61 -30.99
CA VAL A 768 -39.04 28.59 -30.86
C VAL A 768 -39.58 29.56 -31.89
N THR A 769 -40.20 29.04 -32.95
CA THR A 769 -41.01 29.87 -33.84
C THR A 769 -42.19 30.39 -33.03
N PRO A 770 -42.41 31.72 -32.90
CA PRO A 770 -43.64 32.20 -32.29
C PRO A 770 -44.82 31.63 -33.09
N PRO A 771 -45.94 31.23 -32.46
CA PRO A 771 -47.15 31.00 -33.22
C PRO A 771 -47.50 32.29 -33.96
N LEU A 772 -47.71 32.16 -35.28
CA LEU A 772 -47.98 33.22 -36.24
C LEU A 772 -49.09 34.18 -35.82
#